data_AF-L8MXD6-F1
#
_entry.id   AF-L8MXD6-F1
#
_cell.length_a   1.000
_cell.length_b   1.000
_cell.length_c   1.000
_cell.angle_alpha   90.00
_cell.angle_beta   90.00
_cell.angle_gamma   90.00
#
_symmetry.space_group_name_H-M   'P 1'
#
loop_
_entity.id
_entity.type
_entity.pdbx_description
1 polymer ?
#
loop_
_entity_poly.entity_id
_entity_poly.type
_entity_poly.pdbx_seq_one_letter_code
_entity_poly.pdbx_strand_id
1 'polypeptide(L)'
;MQNILDHIQCGVFALTIESPLYGLSINDQINNQINDQINDSKFILRFAIANLAFVQLVWGELSPEKPSNLIGLQPHDCLPQNFVRQLYVNIHQCLQSRKKVVYEVEIDAIANHLVSISLSLVIDNNQLPQIVGTCQDISNLSISKSQVGQPNHQKFSHLVNAISDAFVVVDSQGIVCYVNQAAENLFGCQAEDIVGEVFGLPVVTGESTNIDILNRGTTTSAEMRVSETIDEDRMVYVVASLRDVSERKRVESSLQLRERAIAASSNGIVITDATKPENPTIYVNPSFERITGYSAAEVIGRNCRFLQGGDRQQIGILDLHQAIQEQRECHAVLLNYRKNGTPFWNDLYIAPVFNDRGELTNYIGIQTDITEQVKSTQRLLESEERLRTVLTSIKEGITFSDDSGYFSIFNDGMENLTGYTAAEANASRDFTNFLYPDRQEHDKALQRLQHLQETGQVMTVETRIRHRDGTFKDVLVSTRLMAYKGKRMYLSSYYDITERKKVETQLRYQSERERLLNAILFKIQCELNLEQILAITVKEAQSLLRIDRVVVYQFQEDGSGQFVVEAVNDSVLSILGQTINDSNFNQDYIQQYQNQVISSINNVDSANLNPSYKELLQCFQVKANIVVAISFGGILWGLLIAHQCFAPRDWEEFEIDLFKQLANHVAIAIQQVKLFERVQDLNKNLERQVADRTQQLEQSLSQLERALLKEKELNELKSQFISRASHEFRTPLATIQTASDLLRNYGHKMSEDKKLERIDKIQREVKGMTNLLEEVLIIGKTESGKFELHPEEINLEDFCQEIIEQAKLIGNGRHQVRFNNINLPSRLTIDPKFLRQIIANLLSNAIKYSPNNSDINFTISQTKEHPPKLLLEFQDRGIGIPIPDQAKVFEHFYRAHNVGMIVGTGLGMAIIKNSVDILGGTIQLSSVENEGTTVKVKLPISLKE
;
A
#
# COMPACT_ATOMS: atom_id res chain seq x y z
N MET A 1 -24.51 33.81 -59.21
CA MET A 1 -23.90 35.13 -58.99
C MET A 1 -23.52 35.81 -60.31
N GLN A 2 -22.63 35.24 -61.14
CA GLN A 2 -22.21 35.83 -62.43
C GLN A 2 -23.34 36.49 -63.24
N ASN A 3 -24.38 35.73 -63.61
CA ASN A 3 -25.54 36.22 -64.39
C ASN A 3 -26.36 37.37 -63.75
N ILE A 4 -26.06 37.78 -62.51
CA ILE A 4 -26.66 38.95 -61.84
C ILE A 4 -25.72 40.16 -61.91
N LEU A 5 -24.39 39.92 -61.95
CA LEU A 5 -23.35 40.95 -62.03
C LEU A 5 -23.19 41.52 -63.46
N ASP A 6 -23.53 40.74 -64.48
CA ASP A 6 -23.43 41.14 -65.90
C ASP A 6 -24.61 42.04 -66.39
N HIS A 7 -25.46 42.53 -65.47
CA HIS A 7 -26.58 43.44 -65.76
C HIS A 7 -26.54 44.77 -64.95
N ILE A 8 -25.40 45.09 -64.34
CA ILE A 8 -25.19 46.33 -63.60
C ILE A 8 -24.30 47.26 -64.44
N GLN A 9 -24.69 48.53 -64.64
CA GLN A 9 -23.87 49.57 -65.29
C GLN A 9 -22.67 50.06 -64.44
N CYS A 10 -22.18 49.20 -63.55
CA CYS A 10 -21.08 49.46 -62.64
C CYS A 10 -20.15 48.25 -62.69
N GLY A 11 -18.85 48.49 -62.87
CA GLY A 11 -17.86 47.42 -62.92
C GLY A 11 -17.65 46.80 -61.55
N VAL A 12 -17.80 45.48 -61.41
CA VAL A 12 -17.67 44.75 -60.12
C VAL A 12 -16.59 43.67 -60.21
N PHE A 13 -15.73 43.59 -59.18
CA PHE A 13 -14.67 42.59 -59.07
C PHE A 13 -14.46 42.12 -57.62
N ALA A 14 -13.80 40.98 -57.44
CA ALA A 14 -13.41 40.43 -56.15
C ALA A 14 -12.01 39.80 -56.19
N LEU A 15 -11.23 39.99 -55.11
CA LEU A 15 -9.86 39.52 -54.92
C LEU A 15 -9.77 38.63 -53.68
N THR A 16 -9.21 37.42 -53.80
CA THR A 16 -8.87 36.54 -52.67
C THR A 16 -7.47 36.85 -52.16
N ILE A 17 -7.28 36.76 -50.84
CA ILE A 17 -5.99 36.95 -50.16
C ILE A 17 -5.41 35.57 -49.77
N GLU A 18 -4.30 35.19 -50.39
CA GLU A 18 -3.53 33.97 -50.10
C GLU A 18 -2.30 34.30 -49.22
N SER A 19 -1.99 33.43 -48.25
CA SER A 19 -0.81 33.55 -47.37
C SER A 19 0.11 32.32 -47.54
N PRO A 20 1.44 32.47 -47.67
CA PRO A 20 2.34 31.33 -47.94
C PRO A 20 2.53 30.32 -46.79
N LEU A 21 2.07 30.63 -45.57
CA LEU A 21 2.29 29.79 -44.38
C LEU A 21 1.23 28.69 -44.24
N TYR A 22 1.55 27.49 -44.74
CA TYR A 22 0.73 26.29 -44.58
C TYR A 22 0.53 25.92 -43.10
N GLY A 23 -0.73 25.84 -42.65
CA GLY A 23 -1.12 24.96 -41.54
C GLY A 23 -1.05 25.51 -40.11
N LEU A 24 -1.38 26.79 -39.87
CA LEU A 24 -1.66 27.33 -38.53
C LEU A 24 -2.94 28.19 -38.50
N SER A 25 -3.54 28.36 -37.33
CA SER A 25 -4.86 28.98 -37.15
C SER A 25 -4.88 30.49 -37.45
N ILE A 26 -5.73 30.87 -38.40
CA ILE A 26 -5.68 32.18 -39.10
C ILE A 26 -6.02 33.39 -38.19
N ASN A 27 -6.84 33.23 -37.15
CA ASN A 27 -7.45 34.36 -36.44
C ASN A 27 -6.46 35.20 -35.60
N ASP A 28 -5.46 34.58 -34.95
CA ASP A 28 -4.67 35.28 -33.92
C ASP A 28 -3.39 35.96 -34.44
N GLN A 29 -2.84 35.52 -35.58
CA GLN A 29 -1.63 36.15 -36.15
C GLN A 29 -1.93 37.41 -36.97
N ILE A 30 -3.13 37.56 -37.54
CA ILE A 30 -3.52 38.75 -38.33
C ILE A 30 -3.48 40.01 -37.46
N ASN A 31 -3.88 39.93 -36.19
CA ASN A 31 -3.97 41.09 -35.30
C ASN A 31 -2.60 41.68 -34.88
N ASN A 32 -1.50 40.92 -35.01
CA ASN A 32 -0.19 41.27 -34.45
C ASN A 32 0.93 41.54 -35.49
N GLN A 33 0.63 41.58 -36.80
CA GLN A 33 1.65 41.84 -37.85
C GLN A 33 1.34 42.98 -38.82
N ILE A 34 0.32 43.81 -38.55
CA ILE A 34 -0.13 44.89 -39.45
C ILE A 34 0.61 46.24 -39.19
N ASN A 35 1.44 46.34 -38.15
CA ASN A 35 2.06 47.60 -37.71
C ASN A 35 3.49 47.87 -38.23
N ASP A 36 4.12 46.94 -38.96
CA ASP A 36 5.49 47.10 -39.45
C ASP A 36 5.57 47.44 -40.96
N GLN A 37 6.69 48.06 -41.33
CA GLN A 37 6.88 48.87 -42.55
C GLN A 37 6.63 48.14 -43.89
N ILE A 38 6.23 48.95 -44.88
CA ILE A 38 5.94 48.58 -46.28
C ILE A 38 7.04 47.68 -46.86
N ASN A 39 6.65 46.44 -47.20
CA ASN A 39 7.41 45.51 -48.04
C ASN A 39 6.42 44.57 -48.75
N ASP A 40 6.47 44.52 -50.08
CA ASP A 40 5.44 43.92 -50.95
C ASP A 40 5.45 42.38 -51.03
N SER A 41 5.61 41.69 -49.89
CA SER A 41 6.02 40.27 -49.87
C SER A 41 5.37 39.37 -48.82
N LYS A 42 4.26 39.78 -48.18
CA LYS A 42 3.54 38.94 -47.19
C LYS A 42 2.25 38.26 -47.67
N PHE A 43 1.55 38.79 -48.69
CA PHE A 43 0.28 38.22 -49.16
C PHE A 43 0.17 38.25 -50.68
N ILE A 44 -0.49 37.23 -51.25
CA ILE A 44 -0.73 37.06 -52.68
C ILE A 44 -2.19 37.41 -52.97
N LEU A 45 -2.45 38.33 -53.91
CA LEU A 45 -3.81 38.67 -54.33
C LEU A 45 -4.12 37.97 -55.65
N ARG A 46 -5.29 37.34 -55.76
CA ARG A 46 -5.77 36.76 -57.03
C ARG A 46 -7.22 37.15 -57.28
N PHE A 47 -7.58 37.45 -58.53
CA PHE A 47 -8.99 37.62 -58.87
C PHE A 47 -9.79 36.34 -58.63
N ALA A 48 -10.88 36.47 -57.88
CA ALA A 48 -11.88 35.43 -57.70
C ALA A 48 -13.03 35.58 -58.71
N ILE A 49 -13.47 36.83 -58.94
CA ILE A 49 -14.63 37.19 -59.78
C ILE A 49 -14.36 38.55 -60.44
N ALA A 50 -14.79 38.73 -61.68
CA ALA A 50 -14.96 40.03 -62.35
C ALA A 50 -16.17 39.98 -63.31
N ASN A 51 -16.85 41.11 -63.53
CA ASN A 51 -17.87 41.27 -64.56
C ASN A 51 -17.32 42.00 -65.82
N LEU A 52 -18.06 41.97 -66.92
CA LEU A 52 -17.60 42.59 -68.19
C LEU A 52 -17.46 44.12 -68.09
N ALA A 53 -18.35 44.80 -67.36
CA ALA A 53 -18.32 46.24 -67.17
C ALA A 53 -17.04 46.73 -66.44
N PHE A 54 -16.48 45.96 -65.51
CA PHE A 54 -15.19 46.27 -64.89
C PHE A 54 -14.05 46.22 -65.92
N VAL A 55 -14.06 45.22 -66.80
CA VAL A 55 -13.04 45.09 -67.85
C VAL A 55 -13.12 46.27 -68.83
N GLN A 56 -14.33 46.63 -69.28
CA GLN A 56 -14.54 47.74 -70.21
C GLN A 56 -14.16 49.09 -69.62
N LEU A 57 -14.50 49.38 -68.36
CA LEU A 57 -14.15 50.65 -67.70
C LEU A 57 -12.63 50.80 -67.47
N VAL A 58 -11.89 49.70 -67.28
CA VAL A 58 -10.49 49.76 -66.83
C VAL A 58 -9.46 49.49 -67.95
N TRP A 59 -9.84 48.78 -69.02
CA TRP A 59 -8.98 48.56 -70.20
C TRP A 59 -9.48 49.24 -71.48
N GLY A 60 -10.69 49.82 -71.49
CA GLY A 60 -11.25 50.50 -72.67
C GLY A 60 -11.30 49.61 -73.90
N GLU A 61 -10.84 50.12 -75.05
CA GLU A 61 -10.77 49.36 -76.31
C GLU A 61 -9.79 48.17 -76.27
N LEU A 62 -8.90 48.09 -75.29
CA LEU A 62 -7.94 46.98 -75.10
C LEU A 62 -8.48 45.85 -74.21
N SER A 63 -9.80 45.79 -74.00
CA SER A 63 -10.47 44.81 -73.15
C SER A 63 -10.28 43.35 -73.62
N PRO A 64 -9.75 42.43 -72.77
CA PRO A 64 -9.73 41.00 -73.10
C PRO A 64 -11.14 40.41 -73.24
N GLU A 65 -11.36 39.55 -74.25
CA GLU A 65 -12.68 39.09 -74.70
C GLU A 65 -13.59 38.46 -73.63
N LYS A 66 -13.04 37.94 -72.51
CA LYS A 66 -13.82 37.31 -71.43
C LYS A 66 -13.23 37.62 -70.05
N PRO A 67 -14.04 38.09 -69.07
CA PRO A 67 -13.57 38.38 -67.71
C PRO A 67 -13.13 37.12 -66.95
N SER A 68 -13.55 35.93 -67.38
CA SER A 68 -13.06 34.64 -66.84
C SER A 68 -11.55 34.49 -66.93
N ASN A 69 -10.89 35.14 -67.88
CA ASN A 69 -9.46 35.00 -68.14
C ASN A 69 -8.58 35.70 -67.08
N LEU A 70 -9.18 36.55 -66.24
CA LEU A 70 -8.49 37.23 -65.13
C LEU A 70 -8.46 36.36 -63.85
N ILE A 71 -9.39 35.41 -63.72
CA ILE A 71 -9.57 34.63 -62.49
C ILE A 71 -8.31 33.78 -62.21
N GLY A 72 -7.78 33.90 -61.00
CA GLY A 72 -6.53 33.26 -60.56
C GLY A 72 -5.24 34.07 -60.84
N LEU A 73 -5.30 35.16 -61.61
CA LEU A 73 -4.14 36.02 -61.88
C LEU A 73 -4.02 37.16 -60.85
N GLN A 74 -2.81 37.70 -60.67
CA GLN A 74 -2.57 38.86 -59.81
C GLN A 74 -2.99 40.16 -60.50
N PRO A 75 -3.46 41.19 -59.76
CA PRO A 75 -3.76 42.49 -60.33
C PRO A 75 -2.58 43.12 -61.08
N HIS A 76 -1.35 43.01 -60.56
CA HIS A 76 -0.16 43.61 -61.18
C HIS A 76 0.30 42.92 -62.47
N ASP A 77 -0.12 41.67 -62.73
CA ASP A 77 0.20 40.95 -63.96
C ASP A 77 -0.73 41.33 -65.14
N CYS A 78 -1.83 42.04 -64.87
CA CYS A 78 -2.94 42.19 -65.84
C CYS A 78 -3.47 43.62 -66.01
N LEU A 79 -3.39 44.47 -64.98
CA LEU A 79 -3.96 45.83 -64.98
C LEU A 79 -2.92 46.92 -65.29
N PRO A 80 -3.33 48.12 -65.78
CA PRO A 80 -2.43 49.26 -65.98
C PRO A 80 -1.72 49.71 -64.70
N GLN A 81 -0.41 49.97 -64.74
CA GLN A 81 0.41 50.23 -63.54
C GLN A 81 -0.10 51.36 -62.64
N ASN A 82 -0.60 52.46 -63.19
CA ASN A 82 -1.15 53.57 -62.40
C ASN A 82 -2.40 53.14 -61.62
N PHE A 83 -3.29 52.39 -62.27
CA PHE A 83 -4.50 51.83 -61.67
C PHE A 83 -4.14 50.81 -60.58
N VAL A 84 -3.21 49.89 -60.87
CA VAL A 84 -2.65 48.91 -59.92
C VAL A 84 -2.13 49.62 -58.66
N ARG A 85 -1.31 50.66 -58.83
CA ARG A 85 -0.70 51.37 -57.70
C ARG A 85 -1.75 52.01 -56.78
N GLN A 86 -2.76 52.66 -57.33
CA GLN A 86 -3.86 53.21 -56.53
C GLN A 86 -4.71 52.11 -55.87
N LEU A 87 -4.97 51.02 -56.60
CA LEU A 87 -5.75 49.88 -56.11
C LEU A 87 -5.07 49.21 -54.89
N TYR A 88 -3.77 48.91 -54.95
CA TYR A 88 -3.04 48.30 -53.82
C TYR A 88 -3.00 49.22 -52.59
N VAL A 89 -2.79 50.54 -52.76
CA VAL A 89 -2.80 51.50 -51.64
C VAL A 89 -4.16 51.53 -50.95
N ASN A 90 -5.25 51.65 -51.71
CA ASN A 90 -6.60 51.71 -51.16
C ASN A 90 -7.08 50.34 -50.62
N ILE A 91 -6.59 49.23 -51.17
CA ILE A 91 -6.74 47.87 -50.59
C ILE A 91 -6.10 47.78 -49.21
N HIS A 92 -4.86 48.26 -49.05
CA HIS A 92 -4.16 48.26 -47.76
C HIS A 92 -4.91 49.10 -46.72
N GLN A 93 -5.40 50.27 -47.12
CA GLN A 93 -6.22 51.14 -46.26
C GLN A 93 -7.57 50.50 -45.90
N CYS A 94 -8.21 49.75 -46.81
CA CYS A 94 -9.42 48.98 -46.54
C CYS A 94 -9.17 47.83 -45.54
N LEU A 95 -8.05 47.11 -45.68
CA LEU A 95 -7.62 46.05 -44.76
C LEU A 95 -7.33 46.57 -43.34
N GLN A 96 -6.58 47.67 -43.23
CA GLN A 96 -6.26 48.30 -41.94
C GLN A 96 -7.50 48.89 -41.26
N SER A 97 -8.36 49.59 -42.00
CA SER A 97 -9.53 50.27 -41.41
C SER A 97 -10.75 49.37 -41.21
N ARG A 98 -10.82 48.22 -41.90
CA ARG A 98 -12.00 47.35 -42.04
C ARG A 98 -13.29 48.11 -42.43
N LYS A 99 -13.15 49.20 -43.20
CA LYS A 99 -14.24 50.05 -43.68
C LYS A 99 -14.26 50.13 -45.20
N LYS A 100 -15.42 50.51 -45.75
CA LYS A 100 -15.59 50.82 -47.18
C LYS A 100 -14.75 52.06 -47.53
N VAL A 101 -13.90 51.94 -48.55
CA VAL A 101 -13.09 53.04 -49.11
C VAL A 101 -13.71 53.47 -50.43
N VAL A 102 -13.67 54.77 -50.76
CA VAL A 102 -14.10 55.34 -52.04
C VAL A 102 -13.03 56.30 -52.53
N TYR A 103 -12.66 56.26 -53.80
CA TYR A 103 -11.70 57.17 -54.43
C TYR A 103 -11.96 57.30 -55.93
N GLU A 104 -11.64 58.44 -56.51
CA GLU A 104 -11.69 58.66 -57.97
C GLU A 104 -10.30 58.45 -58.58
N VAL A 105 -10.26 57.88 -59.78
CA VAL A 105 -9.05 57.68 -60.57
C VAL A 105 -9.35 57.94 -62.04
N GLU A 106 -8.48 58.70 -62.69
CA GLU A 106 -8.49 58.86 -64.14
C GLU A 106 -7.76 57.67 -64.75
N ILE A 107 -8.44 56.93 -65.63
CA ILE A 107 -7.98 55.61 -66.10
C ILE A 107 -7.13 55.72 -67.37
N ASP A 108 -7.47 56.66 -68.26
CA ASP A 108 -6.76 56.91 -69.51
C ASP A 108 -6.51 58.41 -69.72
N ALA A 109 -5.26 58.74 -70.03
CA ALA A 109 -4.77 60.09 -70.29
C ALA A 109 -5.06 60.59 -71.72
N ILE A 110 -5.67 59.76 -72.58
CA ILE A 110 -6.08 60.12 -73.95
C ILE A 110 -7.58 60.43 -73.99
N ALA A 111 -8.42 59.71 -73.23
CA ALA A 111 -9.87 59.84 -73.24
C ALA A 111 -10.49 60.66 -72.08
N ASN A 112 -9.74 60.99 -71.02
CA ASN A 112 -10.25 61.73 -69.84
C ASN A 112 -11.52 61.11 -69.20
N HIS A 113 -11.61 59.77 -69.18
CA HIS A 113 -12.60 59.06 -68.36
C HIS A 113 -12.17 59.11 -66.89
N LEU A 114 -12.92 59.89 -66.10
CA LEU A 114 -12.72 60.05 -64.67
C LEU A 114 -13.67 59.09 -63.94
N VAL A 115 -13.12 58.15 -63.18
CA VAL A 115 -13.87 56.96 -62.73
C VAL A 115 -13.77 56.78 -61.22
N SER A 116 -14.93 56.76 -60.56
CA SER A 116 -15.08 56.55 -59.12
C SER A 116 -15.10 55.06 -58.77
N ILE A 117 -14.24 54.66 -57.82
CA ILE A 117 -14.05 53.29 -57.36
C ILE A 117 -14.39 53.19 -55.87
N SER A 118 -14.94 52.05 -55.46
CA SER A 118 -15.07 51.70 -54.05
C SER A 118 -14.64 50.28 -53.75
N LEU A 119 -14.14 50.04 -52.53
CA LEU A 119 -13.62 48.76 -52.02
C LEU A 119 -14.21 48.43 -50.65
N SER A 120 -14.45 47.15 -50.38
CA SER A 120 -14.91 46.62 -49.08
C SER A 120 -14.33 45.23 -48.79
N LEU A 121 -13.94 44.98 -47.54
CA LEU A 121 -13.46 43.69 -47.05
C LEU A 121 -14.63 42.77 -46.63
N VAL A 122 -14.55 41.49 -47.00
CA VAL A 122 -15.47 40.42 -46.63
C VAL A 122 -14.70 39.25 -46.02
N ILE A 123 -15.14 38.76 -44.87
CA ILE A 123 -14.56 37.61 -44.16
C ILE A 123 -15.72 36.67 -43.83
N ASP A 124 -15.62 35.40 -44.24
CA ASP A 124 -16.62 34.37 -43.99
C ASP A 124 -15.98 33.16 -43.30
N ASN A 125 -16.69 32.54 -42.35
CA ASN A 125 -16.12 31.72 -41.28
C ASN A 125 -15.53 30.36 -41.72
N ASN A 126 -15.54 30.04 -43.01
CA ASN A 126 -14.96 28.82 -43.60
C ASN A 126 -14.23 29.07 -44.94
N GLN A 127 -13.92 30.31 -45.31
CA GLN A 127 -13.18 30.64 -46.54
C GLN A 127 -12.06 31.66 -46.31
N LEU A 128 -11.15 31.78 -47.28
CA LEU A 128 -10.13 32.84 -47.27
C LEU A 128 -10.79 34.23 -47.38
N PRO A 129 -10.26 35.26 -46.71
CA PRO A 129 -10.83 36.61 -46.78
C PRO A 129 -10.72 37.19 -48.20
N GLN A 130 -11.74 37.96 -48.59
CA GLN A 130 -11.86 38.54 -49.93
C GLN A 130 -12.13 40.05 -49.86
N ILE A 131 -11.68 40.79 -50.87
CA ILE A 131 -12.00 42.21 -51.06
C ILE A 131 -12.86 42.34 -52.32
N VAL A 132 -13.98 43.04 -52.21
CA VAL A 132 -14.93 43.29 -53.31
C VAL A 132 -14.90 44.77 -53.67
N GLY A 133 -14.94 45.10 -54.96
CA GLY A 133 -14.90 46.48 -55.45
C GLY A 133 -15.90 46.80 -56.58
N THR A 134 -16.21 48.09 -56.74
CA THR A 134 -17.22 48.66 -57.67
C THR A 134 -16.70 49.92 -58.38
N CYS A 135 -17.13 50.23 -59.63
CA CYS A 135 -16.50 51.22 -60.55
C CYS A 135 -17.50 52.00 -61.46
N GLN A 136 -17.40 53.33 -61.65
CA GLN A 136 -18.36 54.19 -62.41
C GLN A 136 -17.79 55.55 -62.95
N ASP A 137 -18.21 56.02 -64.14
CA ASP A 137 -17.70 57.21 -64.91
C ASP A 137 -18.56 58.51 -64.77
N ILE A 138 -17.97 59.73 -64.95
CA ILE A 138 -18.59 61.05 -64.64
C ILE A 138 -18.28 62.29 -65.55
N SER A 139 -17.54 62.22 -66.66
CA SER A 139 -16.81 63.38 -67.27
C SER A 139 -17.56 64.59 -67.92
N ASN A 140 -18.89 64.76 -67.88
CA ASN A 140 -19.62 65.47 -68.96
C ASN A 140 -20.33 66.83 -68.65
N LEU A 141 -19.76 67.74 -67.84
CA LEU A 141 -20.54 68.79 -67.13
C LEU A 141 -20.15 70.29 -67.26
N SER A 142 -19.19 70.71 -68.11
CA SER A 142 -18.41 71.94 -67.83
C SER A 142 -18.35 73.09 -68.88
N ILE A 143 -19.16 73.12 -69.95
CA ILE A 143 -18.95 74.11 -71.07
C ILE A 143 -20.25 74.78 -71.58
N SER A 144 -20.60 76.01 -71.12
CA SER A 144 -21.25 77.09 -71.93
C SER A 144 -21.79 78.32 -71.14
N LYS A 145 -21.06 79.46 -71.05
CA LYS A 145 -21.61 80.83 -70.78
C LYS A 145 -20.65 81.94 -71.29
N SER A 146 -21.11 82.88 -72.14
CA SER A 146 -20.49 84.22 -72.37
C SER A 146 -21.25 85.11 -73.39
N GLN A 147 -20.97 86.43 -73.39
CA GLN A 147 -21.51 87.56 -74.20
C GLN A 147 -22.89 88.12 -73.80
N VAL A 148 -23.19 89.43 -73.63
CA VAL A 148 -22.50 90.77 -73.53
C VAL A 148 -23.31 91.69 -72.54
N GLY A 149 -24.12 92.72 -72.89
CA GLY A 149 -25.16 93.41 -72.06
C GLY A 149 -25.36 94.96 -72.09
N GLN A 150 -26.64 95.43 -71.91
CA GLN A 150 -27.16 96.77 -71.42
C GLN A 150 -27.83 97.81 -72.39
N PRO A 151 -29.19 97.90 -72.46
CA PRO A 151 -29.85 99.20 -72.15
C PRO A 151 -31.09 99.24 -71.20
N ASN A 152 -31.61 98.16 -70.59
CA ASN A 152 -32.95 98.20 -69.93
C ASN A 152 -33.05 98.94 -68.57
N HIS A 153 -31.93 99.42 -68.01
CA HIS A 153 -31.77 99.61 -66.57
C HIS A 153 -32.74 100.57 -65.85
N GLN A 154 -33.09 101.75 -66.40
CA GLN A 154 -33.77 102.80 -65.62
C GLN A 154 -35.27 102.58 -65.31
N LYS A 155 -35.98 101.71 -66.05
CA LYS A 155 -37.40 101.40 -65.75
C LYS A 155 -37.58 100.32 -64.69
N PHE A 156 -36.54 99.51 -64.46
CA PHE A 156 -36.59 98.32 -63.62
C PHE A 156 -36.62 98.67 -62.11
N SER A 157 -35.78 99.61 -61.68
CA SER A 157 -35.57 99.98 -60.26
C SER A 157 -36.81 100.50 -59.53
N HIS A 158 -37.77 101.11 -60.24
CA HIS A 158 -39.02 101.58 -59.63
C HIS A 158 -40.06 100.47 -59.40
N LEU A 159 -40.02 99.37 -60.16
CA LEU A 159 -40.99 98.27 -60.02
C LEU A 159 -40.59 97.29 -58.90
N VAL A 160 -39.31 96.99 -58.77
CA VAL A 160 -38.81 95.99 -57.80
C VAL A 160 -38.87 96.50 -56.35
N ASN A 161 -38.85 97.82 -56.13
CA ASN A 161 -39.02 98.45 -54.82
C ASN A 161 -40.45 98.42 -54.26
N ALA A 162 -41.45 97.97 -55.04
CA ALA A 162 -42.83 97.81 -54.57
C ALA A 162 -43.15 96.38 -54.04
N ILE A 163 -42.17 95.47 -54.05
CA ILE A 163 -42.33 94.04 -53.71
C ILE A 163 -41.92 93.79 -52.26
N SER A 164 -42.69 92.96 -51.53
CA SER A 164 -42.45 92.62 -50.11
C SER A 164 -41.24 91.72 -49.87
N ASP A 165 -40.91 90.89 -50.85
CA ASP A 165 -39.78 89.98 -50.78
C ASP A 165 -38.48 90.75 -51.05
N ALA A 166 -37.38 90.32 -50.41
CA ALA A 166 -36.07 90.91 -50.60
C ALA A 166 -35.51 90.55 -51.98
N PHE A 167 -35.30 91.53 -52.84
CA PHE A 167 -34.72 91.33 -54.17
C PHE A 167 -33.28 91.84 -54.23
N VAL A 168 -32.39 90.97 -54.67
CA VAL A 168 -30.98 91.25 -54.98
C VAL A 168 -30.74 90.92 -56.45
N VAL A 169 -30.00 91.77 -57.15
CA VAL A 169 -29.54 91.54 -58.52
C VAL A 169 -28.01 91.59 -58.53
N VAL A 170 -27.39 90.49 -58.93
CA VAL A 170 -25.94 90.36 -59.08
C VAL A 170 -25.55 90.26 -60.56
N ASP A 171 -24.32 90.65 -60.89
CA ASP A 171 -23.71 90.38 -62.19
C ASP A 171 -23.17 88.94 -62.31
N SER A 172 -22.51 88.67 -63.44
CA SER A 172 -21.87 87.39 -63.75
C SER A 172 -20.62 87.05 -62.91
N GLN A 173 -20.12 87.98 -62.08
CA GLN A 173 -19.07 87.73 -61.08
C GLN A 173 -19.64 87.57 -59.66
N GLY A 174 -20.95 87.69 -59.49
CA GLY A 174 -21.61 87.64 -58.18
C GLY A 174 -21.53 88.95 -57.40
N ILE A 175 -21.13 90.06 -58.04
CA ILE A 175 -21.11 91.38 -57.42
C ILE A 175 -22.53 91.95 -57.45
N VAL A 176 -22.99 92.51 -56.32
CA VAL A 176 -24.33 93.09 -56.22
C VAL A 176 -24.41 94.39 -57.03
N CYS A 177 -25.27 94.42 -58.05
CA CYS A 177 -25.54 95.61 -58.86
C CYS A 177 -26.72 96.44 -58.32
N TYR A 178 -27.69 95.79 -57.67
CA TYR A 178 -28.90 96.43 -57.17
C TYR A 178 -29.54 95.61 -56.05
N VAL A 179 -30.13 96.30 -55.08
CA VAL A 179 -31.00 95.72 -54.04
C VAL A 179 -32.28 96.55 -53.90
N ASN A 180 -33.37 95.93 -53.43
CA ASN A 180 -34.58 96.66 -53.06
C ASN A 180 -34.65 96.96 -51.55
N GLN A 181 -35.59 97.83 -51.16
CA GLN A 181 -35.81 98.22 -49.77
C GLN A 181 -36.05 97.04 -48.81
N ALA A 182 -36.63 95.94 -49.29
CA ALA A 182 -36.85 94.73 -48.48
C ALA A 182 -35.56 93.94 -48.24
N ALA A 183 -34.62 93.94 -49.19
CA ALA A 183 -33.29 93.35 -49.03
C ALA A 183 -32.43 94.13 -48.01
N GLU A 184 -32.45 95.47 -48.04
CA GLU A 184 -31.80 96.30 -47.01
C GLU A 184 -32.28 95.93 -45.60
N ASN A 185 -33.58 95.73 -45.42
CA ASN A 185 -34.18 95.30 -44.16
C ASN A 185 -33.75 93.87 -43.76
N LEU A 186 -33.68 92.93 -44.71
CA LEU A 186 -33.31 91.53 -44.46
C LEU A 186 -31.85 91.38 -44.05
N PHE A 187 -30.93 92.10 -44.72
CA PHE A 187 -29.49 92.06 -44.43
C PHE A 187 -29.06 93.02 -43.31
N GLY A 188 -29.80 94.11 -43.09
CA GLY A 188 -29.56 95.07 -42.01
C GLY A 188 -28.51 96.15 -42.33
N CYS A 189 -28.32 96.47 -43.60
CA CYS A 189 -27.39 97.47 -44.15
C CYS A 189 -28.09 98.26 -45.27
N GLN A 190 -27.53 99.42 -45.65
CA GLN A 190 -28.09 100.23 -46.75
C GLN A 190 -27.58 99.75 -48.11
N ALA A 191 -28.30 100.06 -49.18
CA ALA A 191 -27.91 99.69 -50.54
C ALA A 191 -26.51 100.20 -50.91
N GLU A 192 -26.12 101.38 -50.39
CA GLU A 192 -24.79 101.96 -50.54
C GLU A 192 -23.67 101.12 -49.88
N ASP A 193 -23.99 100.30 -48.87
CA ASP A 193 -23.06 99.38 -48.20
C ASP A 193 -22.99 97.98 -48.88
N ILE A 194 -23.92 97.68 -49.79
CA ILE A 194 -24.10 96.34 -50.39
C ILE A 194 -23.77 96.34 -51.89
N VAL A 195 -24.16 97.38 -52.62
CA VAL A 195 -23.94 97.49 -54.07
C VAL A 195 -22.45 97.72 -54.36
N GLY A 196 -21.85 96.79 -55.11
CA GLY A 196 -20.40 96.71 -55.34
C GLY A 196 -19.68 95.65 -54.51
N GLU A 197 -20.31 95.07 -53.49
CA GLU A 197 -19.76 93.94 -52.73
C GLU A 197 -20.12 92.58 -53.35
N VAL A 198 -19.34 91.55 -53.02
CA VAL A 198 -19.58 90.17 -53.49
C VAL A 198 -20.70 89.52 -52.68
N PHE A 199 -21.74 89.03 -53.37
CA PHE A 199 -22.84 88.31 -52.76
C PHE A 199 -22.39 86.89 -52.36
N GLY A 200 -21.86 86.77 -51.13
CA GLY A 200 -21.22 85.56 -50.59
C GLY A 200 -22.14 84.35 -50.32
N LEU A 201 -23.21 84.17 -51.09
CA LEU A 201 -24.15 83.05 -51.01
C LEU A 201 -24.14 82.27 -52.35
N PRO A 202 -24.25 80.94 -52.34
CA PRO A 202 -24.21 80.14 -53.57
C PRO A 202 -25.45 80.38 -54.44
N VAL A 203 -25.25 81.10 -55.55
CA VAL A 203 -26.30 81.51 -56.50
C VAL A 203 -26.64 80.35 -57.46
N VAL A 204 -27.48 79.42 -57.01
CA VAL A 204 -27.91 78.24 -57.78
C VAL A 204 -29.29 78.44 -58.39
N THR A 205 -29.38 78.55 -59.72
CA THR A 205 -30.63 78.80 -60.46
C THR A 205 -31.57 77.59 -60.52
N GLY A 206 -32.88 77.88 -60.48
CA GLY A 206 -33.95 76.92 -60.85
C GLY A 206 -34.76 76.35 -59.69
N GLU A 207 -34.18 76.22 -58.50
CA GLU A 207 -34.87 75.73 -57.29
C GLU A 207 -34.98 76.83 -56.21
N SER A 208 -35.76 76.60 -55.15
CA SER A 208 -35.73 77.43 -53.94
C SER A 208 -34.93 76.76 -52.84
N THR A 209 -33.90 77.46 -52.37
CA THR A 209 -32.94 76.99 -51.36
C THR A 209 -33.20 77.69 -50.04
N ASN A 210 -33.25 76.93 -48.94
CA ASN A 210 -33.36 77.51 -47.60
C ASN A 210 -31.95 77.87 -47.12
N ILE A 211 -31.73 79.16 -46.84
CA ILE A 211 -30.48 79.69 -46.30
C ILE A 211 -30.72 80.40 -44.98
N ASP A 212 -29.69 80.47 -44.13
CA ASP A 212 -29.76 81.10 -42.82
C ASP A 212 -28.84 82.35 -42.82
N ILE A 213 -29.44 83.53 -42.78
CA ILE A 213 -28.78 84.84 -42.92
C ILE A 213 -28.45 85.40 -41.53
N LEU A 214 -27.20 85.78 -41.30
CA LEU A 214 -26.77 86.37 -40.02
C LEU A 214 -26.79 87.90 -40.09
N ASN A 215 -27.85 88.52 -39.58
CA ASN A 215 -28.02 89.97 -39.51
C ASN A 215 -27.81 90.44 -38.06
N ARG A 216 -26.79 91.29 -37.83
CA ARG A 216 -26.50 91.98 -36.55
C ARG A 216 -26.51 91.09 -35.28
N GLY A 217 -26.12 89.81 -35.43
CA GLY A 217 -26.07 88.82 -34.34
C GLY A 217 -27.32 87.94 -34.19
N THR A 218 -28.33 88.12 -35.03
CA THR A 218 -29.51 87.26 -35.14
C THR A 218 -29.53 86.49 -36.46
N THR A 219 -29.87 85.20 -36.40
CA THR A 219 -29.98 84.34 -37.59
C THR A 219 -31.43 84.26 -38.06
N THR A 220 -31.68 84.64 -39.31
CA THR A 220 -32.99 84.60 -39.98
C THR A 220 -32.97 83.55 -41.09
N SER A 221 -33.89 82.58 -41.04
CA SER A 221 -34.06 81.60 -42.12
C SER A 221 -34.85 82.20 -43.28
N ALA A 222 -34.24 82.32 -44.45
CA ALA A 222 -34.90 82.76 -45.68
C ALA A 222 -34.95 81.64 -46.73
N GLU A 223 -36.08 81.51 -47.40
CA GLU A 223 -36.17 80.78 -48.67
C GLU A 223 -35.71 81.72 -49.79
N MET A 224 -34.55 81.41 -50.39
CA MET A 224 -33.98 82.11 -51.54
C MET A 224 -34.35 81.35 -52.83
N ARG A 225 -35.09 82.00 -53.73
CA ARG A 225 -35.28 81.55 -55.11
C ARG A 225 -34.42 82.39 -56.05
N VAL A 226 -33.74 81.72 -56.97
CA VAL A 226 -32.73 82.31 -57.86
C VAL A 226 -33.16 82.15 -59.31
N SER A 227 -33.24 83.27 -60.04
CA SER A 227 -33.62 83.34 -61.44
C SER A 227 -32.57 84.10 -62.26
N GLU A 228 -32.01 83.49 -63.31
CA GLU A 228 -31.19 84.20 -64.29
C GLU A 228 -32.07 84.99 -65.27
N THR A 229 -31.69 86.24 -65.54
CA THR A 229 -32.28 87.09 -66.59
C THR A 229 -31.18 87.73 -67.43
N ILE A 230 -31.53 88.24 -68.61
CA ILE A 230 -30.58 88.69 -69.63
C ILE A 230 -30.94 90.12 -70.07
N ASP A 231 -30.06 91.10 -69.80
CA ASP A 231 -30.20 92.49 -70.31
C ASP A 231 -29.86 92.54 -71.81
N GLU A 232 -30.21 93.60 -72.53
CA GLU A 232 -30.50 93.54 -73.98
C GLU A 232 -29.27 93.24 -74.87
N ASP A 233 -28.08 93.81 -74.62
CA ASP A 233 -26.86 93.37 -75.33
C ASP A 233 -26.34 91.99 -74.84
N ARG A 234 -27.10 91.31 -73.96
CA ARG A 234 -26.93 89.97 -73.33
C ARG A 234 -26.18 89.83 -71.97
N MET A 235 -26.28 90.72 -70.97
CA MET A 235 -25.64 90.46 -69.65
C MET A 235 -26.50 89.50 -68.84
N VAL A 236 -25.93 88.39 -68.36
CA VAL A 236 -26.60 87.50 -67.39
C VAL A 236 -26.54 88.15 -66.01
N TYR A 237 -27.68 88.73 -65.61
CA TYR A 237 -27.92 89.20 -64.25
C TYR A 237 -28.68 88.11 -63.49
N VAL A 238 -28.24 87.78 -62.27
CA VAL A 238 -28.99 86.82 -61.44
C VAL A 238 -29.82 87.56 -60.41
N VAL A 239 -31.12 87.31 -60.44
CA VAL A 239 -32.13 87.89 -59.56
C VAL A 239 -32.45 86.87 -58.46
N ALA A 240 -31.99 87.15 -57.25
CA ALA A 240 -32.36 86.39 -56.06
C ALA A 240 -33.52 87.09 -55.35
N SER A 241 -34.64 86.37 -55.19
CA SER A 241 -35.77 86.76 -54.33
C SER A 241 -35.70 85.95 -53.03
N LEU A 242 -35.60 86.62 -51.89
CA LEU A 242 -35.47 86.03 -50.57
C LEU A 242 -36.71 86.32 -49.71
N ARG A 243 -37.23 85.30 -49.05
CA ARG A 243 -38.44 85.38 -48.23
C ARG A 243 -38.23 84.73 -46.86
N ASP A 244 -38.50 85.45 -45.77
CA ASP A 244 -38.38 84.92 -44.41
C ASP A 244 -39.37 83.77 -44.15
N VAL A 245 -38.87 82.69 -43.55
CA VAL A 245 -39.62 81.48 -43.14
C VAL A 245 -39.33 81.05 -41.69
N SER A 246 -38.66 81.91 -40.92
CA SER A 246 -38.12 81.60 -39.57
C SER A 246 -39.17 81.14 -38.57
N GLU A 247 -40.35 81.78 -38.54
CA GLU A 247 -41.43 81.44 -37.62
C GLU A 247 -41.96 80.02 -37.86
N ARG A 248 -42.18 79.65 -39.14
CA ARG A 248 -42.67 78.34 -39.55
C ARG A 248 -41.74 77.21 -39.09
N LYS A 249 -40.43 77.34 -39.34
CA LYS A 249 -39.42 76.36 -38.89
C LYS A 249 -39.44 76.16 -37.36
N ARG A 250 -39.64 77.22 -36.57
CA ARG A 250 -39.65 77.14 -35.08
C ARG A 250 -40.84 76.34 -34.55
N VAL A 251 -42.03 76.53 -35.11
CA VAL A 251 -43.25 75.78 -34.69
C VAL A 251 -43.09 74.29 -35.00
N GLU A 252 -42.69 73.96 -36.23
CA GLU A 252 -42.53 72.57 -36.68
C GLU A 252 -41.46 71.81 -35.87
N SER A 253 -40.32 72.46 -35.61
CA SER A 253 -39.26 71.89 -34.76
C SER A 253 -39.71 71.67 -33.30
N SER A 254 -40.57 72.53 -32.76
CA SER A 254 -41.08 72.42 -31.39
C SER A 254 -42.03 71.22 -31.23
N LEU A 255 -42.87 70.95 -32.23
CA LEU A 255 -43.77 69.79 -32.25
C LEU A 255 -42.99 68.48 -32.31
N GLN A 256 -42.05 68.35 -33.25
CA GLN A 256 -41.22 67.14 -33.38
C GLN A 256 -40.40 66.84 -32.12
N LEU A 257 -39.93 67.87 -31.40
CA LEU A 257 -39.20 67.69 -30.14
C LEU A 257 -40.12 67.15 -29.01
N ARG A 258 -41.37 67.63 -28.93
CA ARG A 258 -42.36 67.14 -27.94
C ARG A 258 -42.75 65.68 -28.20
N GLU A 259 -43.01 65.33 -29.47
CA GLU A 259 -43.33 63.94 -29.85
C GLU A 259 -42.18 62.98 -29.52
N ARG A 260 -40.93 63.37 -29.86
CA ARG A 260 -39.73 62.58 -29.52
C ARG A 260 -39.54 62.43 -28.01
N ALA A 261 -39.84 63.46 -27.21
CA ALA A 261 -39.74 63.36 -25.74
C ALA A 261 -40.74 62.35 -25.16
N ILE A 262 -42.00 62.36 -25.62
CA ILE A 262 -43.04 61.40 -25.17
C ILE A 262 -42.69 59.98 -25.63
N ALA A 263 -42.15 59.82 -26.85
CA ALA A 263 -41.73 58.53 -27.39
C ALA A 263 -40.46 57.96 -26.72
N ALA A 264 -39.55 58.82 -26.23
CA ALA A 264 -38.30 58.42 -25.58
C ALA A 264 -38.45 58.08 -24.08
N SER A 265 -39.56 58.45 -23.45
CA SER A 265 -39.87 58.10 -22.06
C SER A 265 -39.75 56.59 -21.82
N SER A 266 -39.10 56.16 -20.74
CA SER A 266 -39.03 54.74 -20.34
C SER A 266 -40.38 54.14 -19.99
N ASN A 267 -41.33 54.99 -19.59
CA ASN A 267 -42.60 54.56 -19.01
C ASN A 267 -43.68 54.48 -20.09
N GLY A 268 -44.62 53.54 -19.92
CA GLY A 268 -45.77 53.39 -20.81
C GLY A 268 -46.76 54.53 -20.58
N ILE A 269 -46.78 55.49 -21.49
CA ILE A 269 -47.72 56.61 -21.46
C ILE A 269 -48.95 56.20 -22.29
N VAL A 270 -50.13 56.30 -21.68
CA VAL A 270 -51.42 56.07 -22.32
C VAL A 270 -52.32 57.27 -22.08
N ILE A 271 -53.12 57.65 -23.08
CA ILE A 271 -54.16 58.69 -22.96
C ILE A 271 -55.50 58.08 -23.35
N THR A 272 -56.50 58.25 -22.51
CA THR A 272 -57.89 57.84 -22.77
C THR A 272 -58.80 59.04 -22.96
N ASP A 273 -59.89 58.84 -23.68
CA ASP A 273 -60.95 59.82 -23.87
C ASP A 273 -62.02 59.64 -22.79
N ALA A 274 -62.13 60.60 -21.88
CA ALA A 274 -63.08 60.55 -20.76
C ALA A 274 -64.50 61.01 -21.14
N THR A 275 -64.69 61.54 -22.36
CA THR A 275 -66.01 61.96 -22.87
C THR A 275 -66.81 60.81 -23.46
N LYS A 276 -66.17 59.66 -23.71
CA LYS A 276 -66.76 58.47 -24.32
C LYS A 276 -67.03 57.36 -23.29
N PRO A 277 -68.12 56.58 -23.43
CA PRO A 277 -68.36 55.41 -22.60
C PRO A 277 -67.16 54.46 -22.56
N GLU A 278 -66.93 53.85 -21.40
CA GLU A 278 -65.80 52.95 -21.11
C GLU A 278 -64.39 53.58 -21.09
N ASN A 279 -64.23 54.89 -21.22
CA ASN A 279 -62.92 55.59 -21.26
C ASN A 279 -61.92 54.92 -22.22
N PRO A 280 -62.18 54.90 -23.55
CA PRO A 280 -61.34 54.22 -24.52
C PRO A 280 -59.99 54.91 -24.69
N THR A 281 -58.94 54.11 -24.88
CA THR A 281 -57.60 54.60 -25.23
C THR A 281 -57.60 55.29 -26.59
N ILE A 282 -57.00 56.47 -26.69
CA ILE A 282 -56.82 57.22 -27.94
C ILE A 282 -55.36 57.36 -28.36
N TYR A 283 -54.42 57.22 -27.42
CA TYR A 283 -52.99 57.28 -27.68
C TYR A 283 -52.22 56.36 -26.72
N VAL A 284 -51.15 55.75 -27.22
CA VAL A 284 -50.10 55.09 -26.43
C VAL A 284 -48.73 55.45 -27.00
N ASN A 285 -47.71 55.55 -26.16
CA ASN A 285 -46.32 55.70 -26.63
C ASN A 285 -45.67 54.32 -26.92
N PRO A 286 -44.55 54.27 -27.68
CA PRO A 286 -43.87 53.01 -27.98
C PRO A 286 -43.36 52.23 -26.75
N SER A 287 -43.22 52.90 -25.60
CA SER A 287 -42.84 52.25 -24.33
C SER A 287 -44.00 51.45 -23.72
N PHE A 288 -45.24 51.90 -23.88
CA PHE A 288 -46.42 51.09 -23.55
C PHE A 288 -46.45 49.82 -24.39
N GLU A 289 -46.15 49.90 -25.69
CA GLU A 289 -46.07 48.73 -26.57
C GLU A 289 -44.96 47.77 -26.13
N ARG A 290 -43.78 48.28 -25.77
CA ARG A 290 -42.66 47.46 -25.25
C ARG A 290 -42.97 46.80 -23.90
N ILE A 291 -43.63 47.51 -22.98
CA ILE A 291 -43.96 46.99 -21.64
C ILE A 291 -45.08 45.95 -21.74
N THR A 292 -46.15 46.24 -22.47
CA THR A 292 -47.36 45.39 -22.49
C THR A 292 -47.33 44.31 -23.60
N GLY A 293 -46.52 44.49 -24.64
CA GLY A 293 -46.45 43.61 -25.81
C GLY A 293 -47.63 43.73 -26.78
N TYR A 294 -48.57 44.64 -26.55
CA TYR A 294 -49.66 44.97 -27.49
C TYR A 294 -49.28 46.18 -28.35
N SER A 295 -49.64 46.18 -29.64
CA SER A 295 -49.41 47.36 -30.49
C SER A 295 -50.51 48.41 -30.30
N ALA A 296 -50.21 49.66 -30.64
CA ALA A 296 -51.16 50.78 -30.55
C ALA A 296 -52.49 50.47 -31.26
N ALA A 297 -52.44 49.82 -32.44
CA ALA A 297 -53.61 49.41 -33.21
C ALA A 297 -54.49 48.35 -32.51
N GLU A 298 -53.94 47.57 -31.57
CA GLU A 298 -54.69 46.57 -30.78
C GLU A 298 -55.30 47.16 -29.50
N VAL A 299 -54.96 48.41 -29.17
CA VAL A 299 -55.22 49.05 -27.86
C VAL A 299 -56.09 50.29 -27.99
N ILE A 300 -55.90 51.09 -29.05
CA ILE A 300 -56.77 52.22 -29.38
C ILE A 300 -58.22 51.75 -29.51
N GLY A 301 -59.15 52.53 -28.94
CA GLY A 301 -60.57 52.19 -28.82
C GLY A 301 -60.92 51.30 -27.62
N ARG A 302 -59.96 50.81 -26.83
CA ARG A 302 -60.20 49.88 -25.71
C ARG A 302 -59.80 50.49 -24.37
N ASN A 303 -60.48 50.07 -23.29
CA ASN A 303 -60.11 50.44 -21.92
C ASN A 303 -58.94 49.57 -21.40
N CYS A 304 -57.94 50.18 -20.76
CA CYS A 304 -56.72 49.50 -20.28
C CYS A 304 -56.92 48.33 -19.31
N ARG A 305 -58.13 48.14 -18.74
CA ARG A 305 -58.44 46.99 -17.84
C ARG A 305 -58.17 45.61 -18.46
N PHE A 306 -58.01 45.49 -19.79
CA PHE A 306 -57.59 44.22 -20.41
C PHE A 306 -56.24 43.73 -19.87
N LEU A 307 -55.35 44.62 -19.43
CA LEU A 307 -54.06 44.28 -18.82
C LEU A 307 -54.21 43.57 -17.45
N GLN A 308 -55.36 43.66 -16.79
CA GLN A 308 -55.62 43.00 -15.50
C GLN A 308 -55.93 41.50 -15.66
N GLY A 309 -56.26 41.04 -16.88
CA GLY A 309 -56.67 39.66 -17.12
C GLY A 309 -57.89 39.25 -16.29
N GLY A 310 -57.71 38.20 -15.48
CA GLY A 310 -58.68 37.68 -14.51
C GLY A 310 -58.58 38.30 -13.11
N ASP A 311 -57.43 38.86 -12.73
CA ASP A 311 -57.11 39.27 -11.36
C ASP A 311 -57.69 40.65 -11.03
N ARG A 312 -59.02 40.74 -11.00
CA ARG A 312 -59.79 41.99 -10.87
C ARG A 312 -60.12 42.37 -9.42
N GLN A 313 -59.70 41.58 -8.44
CA GLN A 313 -59.95 41.79 -7.01
C GLN A 313 -58.72 42.35 -6.26
N GLN A 314 -57.81 43.01 -6.98
CA GLN A 314 -56.64 43.66 -6.37
C GLN A 314 -57.03 44.96 -5.66
N ILE A 315 -56.42 45.24 -4.50
CA ILE A 315 -56.74 46.42 -3.68
C ILE A 315 -56.56 47.73 -4.47
N GLY A 316 -55.49 47.86 -5.26
CA GLY A 316 -55.24 49.03 -6.10
C GLY A 316 -56.29 49.27 -7.20
N ILE A 317 -57.08 48.26 -7.60
CA ILE A 317 -58.18 48.44 -8.56
C ILE A 317 -59.37 49.16 -7.91
N LEU A 318 -59.57 48.97 -6.60
CA LEU A 318 -60.65 49.64 -5.86
C LEU A 318 -60.39 51.15 -5.75
N ASP A 319 -59.18 51.54 -5.33
CA ASP A 319 -58.77 52.95 -5.25
C ASP A 319 -58.75 53.60 -6.64
N LEU A 320 -58.23 52.91 -7.67
CA LEU A 320 -58.24 53.42 -9.05
C LEU A 320 -59.67 53.61 -9.60
N HIS A 321 -60.62 52.73 -9.30
CA HIS A 321 -62.02 52.95 -9.68
C HIS A 321 -62.64 54.14 -8.93
N GLN A 322 -62.37 54.28 -7.63
CA GLN A 322 -62.86 55.41 -6.84
C GLN A 322 -62.27 56.74 -7.34
N ALA A 323 -60.97 56.78 -7.66
CA ALA A 323 -60.28 57.95 -8.19
C ALA A 323 -60.88 58.46 -9.51
N ILE A 324 -61.24 57.54 -10.42
CA ILE A 324 -61.86 57.88 -11.70
C ILE A 324 -63.30 58.41 -11.52
N GLN A 325 -64.03 57.95 -10.49
CA GLN A 325 -65.35 58.49 -10.14
C GLN A 325 -65.24 59.88 -9.49
N GLU A 326 -64.24 60.08 -8.64
CA GLU A 326 -63.96 61.33 -7.91
C GLU A 326 -63.22 62.38 -8.77
N GLN A 327 -62.83 62.03 -10.01
CA GLN A 327 -62.05 62.86 -10.93
C GLN A 327 -60.74 63.38 -10.32
N ARG A 328 -60.03 62.52 -9.57
CA ARG A 328 -58.73 62.82 -8.96
C ARG A 328 -57.59 62.00 -9.57
N GLU A 329 -56.37 62.37 -9.22
CA GLU A 329 -55.20 61.52 -9.45
C GLU A 329 -55.17 60.30 -8.50
N CYS A 330 -54.46 59.25 -8.93
CA CYS A 330 -54.24 58.03 -8.15
C CYS A 330 -52.93 57.36 -8.54
N HIS A 331 -52.27 56.74 -7.57
CA HIS A 331 -51.08 55.92 -7.74
C HIS A 331 -51.37 54.53 -7.18
N ALA A 332 -51.20 53.49 -7.99
CA ALA A 332 -51.56 52.12 -7.64
C ALA A 332 -50.60 51.10 -8.28
N VAL A 333 -49.99 50.26 -7.45
CA VAL A 333 -49.24 49.07 -7.91
C VAL A 333 -50.23 47.96 -8.24
N LEU A 334 -50.25 47.51 -9.49
CA LEU A 334 -51.13 46.45 -9.99
C LEU A 334 -50.32 45.30 -10.59
N LEU A 335 -50.73 44.06 -10.33
CA LEU A 335 -50.33 42.91 -11.14
C LEU A 335 -51.08 42.99 -12.47
N ASN A 336 -50.34 43.03 -13.58
CA ASN A 336 -50.86 43.09 -14.94
C ASN A 336 -50.22 42.00 -15.79
N TYR A 337 -50.77 41.74 -16.97
CA TYR A 337 -50.33 40.68 -17.88
C TYR A 337 -49.99 41.27 -19.25
N ARG A 338 -48.82 40.89 -19.78
CA ARG A 338 -48.41 41.22 -21.15
C ARG A 338 -49.18 40.34 -22.14
N LYS A 339 -49.16 40.69 -23.43
CA LYS A 339 -49.83 39.97 -24.52
C LYS A 339 -49.52 38.46 -24.59
N ASN A 340 -48.32 38.05 -24.16
CA ASN A 340 -47.89 36.65 -24.08
C ASN A 340 -48.34 35.92 -22.80
N GLY A 341 -49.18 36.53 -21.97
CA GLY A 341 -49.64 35.99 -20.68
C GLY A 341 -48.64 36.11 -19.52
N THR A 342 -47.45 36.69 -19.72
CA THR A 342 -46.50 36.86 -18.61
C THR A 342 -46.96 37.96 -17.64
N PRO A 343 -47.01 37.69 -16.33
CA PRO A 343 -47.32 38.69 -15.32
C PRO A 343 -46.18 39.70 -15.17
N PHE A 344 -46.52 40.95 -14.90
CA PHE A 344 -45.61 42.03 -14.54
C PHE A 344 -46.25 42.94 -13.50
N TRP A 345 -45.44 43.48 -12.59
CA TRP A 345 -45.89 44.49 -11.63
C TRP A 345 -45.84 45.86 -12.31
N ASN A 346 -47.02 46.42 -12.52
CA ASN A 346 -47.25 47.73 -13.13
C ASN A 346 -47.48 48.77 -12.03
N ASP A 347 -46.50 49.64 -11.81
CA ASP A 347 -46.69 50.85 -11.03
C ASP A 347 -47.41 51.90 -11.90
N LEU A 348 -48.70 52.09 -11.63
CA LEU A 348 -49.61 52.87 -12.45
C LEU A 348 -50.00 54.18 -11.73
N TYR A 349 -49.57 55.30 -12.29
CA TYR A 349 -50.09 56.63 -11.96
C TYR A 349 -51.14 57.04 -12.99
N ILE A 350 -52.28 57.58 -12.55
CA ILE A 350 -53.30 58.18 -13.42
C ILE A 350 -53.61 59.62 -12.98
N ALA A 351 -53.80 60.50 -13.97
CA ALA A 351 -54.18 61.90 -13.76
C ALA A 351 -55.29 62.34 -14.74
N PRO A 352 -56.33 63.04 -14.27
CA PRO A 352 -57.36 63.65 -15.12
C PRO A 352 -56.82 64.89 -15.86
N VAL A 353 -57.39 65.17 -17.03
CA VAL A 353 -57.11 66.37 -17.84
C VAL A 353 -58.43 67.06 -18.20
N PHE A 354 -58.48 68.36 -17.96
CA PHE A 354 -59.65 69.21 -18.13
C PHE A 354 -59.43 70.25 -19.24
N ASN A 355 -60.51 70.73 -19.84
CA ASN A 355 -60.48 71.87 -20.78
C ASN A 355 -60.50 73.22 -20.05
N ASP A 356 -60.42 74.32 -20.83
CA ASP A 356 -60.46 75.70 -20.32
C ASP A 356 -61.77 76.10 -19.59
N ARG A 357 -62.78 75.22 -19.59
CA ARG A 357 -64.07 75.38 -18.87
C ARG A 357 -64.14 74.56 -17.59
N GLY A 358 -63.10 73.77 -17.28
CA GLY A 358 -63.08 72.84 -16.15
C GLY A 358 -63.80 71.52 -16.40
N GLU A 359 -64.15 71.20 -17.65
CA GLU A 359 -64.81 69.95 -18.02
C GLU A 359 -63.76 68.87 -18.32
N LEU A 360 -63.92 67.67 -17.77
CA LEU A 360 -63.00 66.55 -17.94
C LEU A 360 -63.01 66.04 -19.40
N THR A 361 -61.86 66.03 -20.07
CA THR A 361 -61.72 65.53 -21.46
C THR A 361 -60.99 64.20 -21.55
N ASN A 362 -59.95 63.99 -20.73
CA ASN A 362 -59.06 62.84 -20.86
C ASN A 362 -58.54 62.36 -19.50
N TYR A 363 -57.99 61.14 -19.47
CA TYR A 363 -57.03 60.73 -18.44
C TYR A 363 -55.69 60.40 -19.10
N ILE A 364 -54.59 60.77 -18.44
CA ILE A 364 -53.24 60.30 -18.75
C ILE A 364 -52.90 59.21 -17.74
N GLY A 365 -52.45 58.05 -18.21
CA GLY A 365 -51.86 57.00 -17.40
C GLY A 365 -50.37 56.86 -17.69
N ILE A 366 -49.56 56.67 -16.65
CA ILE A 366 -48.12 56.40 -16.73
C ILE A 366 -47.86 55.05 -16.05
N GLN A 367 -47.27 54.13 -16.79
CA GLN A 367 -47.03 52.74 -16.40
C GLN A 367 -45.54 52.44 -16.29
N THR A 368 -45.10 51.92 -15.13
CA THR A 368 -43.70 51.57 -14.89
C THR A 368 -43.59 50.10 -14.48
N ASP A 369 -42.74 49.33 -15.14
CA ASP A 369 -42.55 47.90 -14.83
C ASP A 369 -41.52 47.72 -13.71
N ILE A 370 -42.01 47.39 -12.51
CA ILE A 370 -41.19 47.21 -11.30
C ILE A 370 -40.84 45.74 -11.01
N THR A 371 -41.08 44.82 -11.96
CA THR A 371 -41.04 43.37 -11.74
C THR A 371 -39.69 42.85 -11.24
N GLU A 372 -38.57 43.30 -11.81
CA GLU A 372 -37.24 42.86 -11.35
C GLU A 372 -36.84 43.47 -10.00
N GLN A 373 -37.36 44.65 -9.64
CA GLN A 373 -37.13 45.24 -8.32
C GLN A 373 -37.79 44.41 -7.23
N VAL A 374 -39.07 44.07 -7.39
CA VAL A 374 -39.81 43.18 -6.46
C VAL A 374 -39.11 41.83 -6.32
N LYS A 375 -38.75 41.18 -7.43
CA LYS A 375 -38.01 39.90 -7.41
C LYS A 375 -36.63 39.99 -6.76
N SER A 376 -35.94 41.13 -6.85
CA SER A 376 -34.59 41.29 -6.30
C SER A 376 -34.62 41.44 -4.78
N THR A 377 -35.58 42.23 -4.25
CA THR A 377 -35.83 42.32 -2.81
C THR A 377 -36.23 40.96 -2.23
N GLN A 378 -37.13 40.23 -2.91
CA GLN A 378 -37.56 38.89 -2.48
C GLN A 378 -36.38 37.89 -2.43
N ARG A 379 -35.55 37.83 -3.49
CA ARG A 379 -34.35 36.99 -3.53
C ARG A 379 -33.34 37.30 -2.41
N LEU A 380 -33.25 38.56 -1.98
CA LEU A 380 -32.38 38.95 -0.86
C LEU A 380 -32.94 38.43 0.47
N LEU A 381 -34.23 38.64 0.74
CA LEU A 381 -34.90 38.16 1.95
C LEU A 381 -34.80 36.63 2.09
N GLU A 382 -35.11 35.89 1.03
CA GLU A 382 -34.99 34.42 1.00
C GLU A 382 -33.55 33.94 1.26
N SER A 383 -32.54 34.71 0.83
CA SER A 383 -31.13 34.42 1.09
C SER A 383 -30.74 34.70 2.55
N GLU A 384 -31.22 35.80 3.13
CA GLU A 384 -30.97 36.13 4.55
C GLU A 384 -31.67 35.15 5.51
N GLU A 385 -32.93 34.79 5.24
CA GLU A 385 -33.65 33.76 6.01
C GLU A 385 -32.93 32.41 5.90
N ARG A 386 -32.55 31.98 4.69
CA ARG A 386 -31.80 30.73 4.49
C ARG A 386 -30.48 30.71 5.26
N LEU A 387 -29.71 31.79 5.25
CA LEU A 387 -28.45 31.88 6.00
C LEU A 387 -28.70 31.84 7.51
N ARG A 388 -29.75 32.52 8.00
CA ARG A 388 -30.17 32.47 9.42
C ARG A 388 -30.54 31.05 9.84
N THR A 389 -31.40 30.37 9.08
CA THR A 389 -31.83 28.98 9.37
C THR A 389 -30.66 28.00 9.35
N VAL A 390 -29.69 28.17 8.44
CA VAL A 390 -28.47 27.35 8.46
C VAL A 390 -27.71 27.55 9.77
N LEU A 391 -27.45 28.80 10.18
CA LEU A 391 -26.66 29.10 11.39
C LEU A 391 -27.33 28.64 12.69
N THR A 392 -28.66 28.70 12.81
CA THR A 392 -29.40 28.19 13.98
C THR A 392 -29.56 26.67 13.97
N SER A 393 -29.59 26.03 12.79
CA SER A 393 -29.66 24.55 12.68
C SER A 393 -28.37 23.83 13.06
N ILE A 394 -27.23 24.53 13.06
CA ILE A 394 -25.92 23.96 13.40
C ILE A 394 -25.81 23.77 14.91
N LYS A 395 -25.63 22.52 15.33
CA LYS A 395 -25.45 22.13 16.74
C LYS A 395 -24.05 22.39 17.29
N GLU A 396 -23.06 22.66 16.43
CA GLU A 396 -21.75 23.16 16.88
C GLU A 396 -21.90 24.59 17.41
N GLY A 397 -21.13 24.92 18.44
CA GLY A 397 -20.96 26.31 18.85
C GLY A 397 -20.16 27.06 17.79
N ILE A 398 -20.74 28.10 17.20
CA ILE A 398 -20.08 29.00 16.27
C ILE A 398 -20.10 30.40 16.87
N THR A 399 -18.92 31.00 17.04
CA THR A 399 -18.78 32.38 17.48
C THR A 399 -17.94 33.20 16.51
N PHE A 400 -18.27 34.49 16.39
CA PHE A 400 -17.55 35.46 15.57
C PHE A 400 -17.32 36.74 16.37
N SER A 401 -16.17 36.84 17.05
CA SER A 401 -15.82 37.96 17.94
C SER A 401 -14.76 38.89 17.37
N ASP A 402 -14.68 40.13 17.87
CA ASP A 402 -13.58 41.05 17.58
C ASP A 402 -12.50 41.06 18.69
N ASP A 403 -11.42 41.82 18.49
CA ASP A 403 -10.30 41.98 19.44
C ASP A 403 -10.72 42.47 20.85
N SER A 404 -11.92 43.01 21.04
CA SER A 404 -12.44 43.45 22.36
C SER A 404 -13.18 42.34 23.12
N GLY A 405 -13.33 41.16 22.52
CA GLY A 405 -14.12 40.05 23.06
C GLY A 405 -15.60 40.11 22.71
N TYR A 406 -16.06 41.12 21.96
CA TYR A 406 -17.46 41.27 21.57
C TYR A 406 -17.85 40.26 20.49
N PHE A 407 -18.78 39.35 20.80
CA PHE A 407 -19.35 38.34 19.91
C PHE A 407 -20.46 38.94 19.04
N SER A 408 -20.17 39.11 17.75
CA SER A 408 -21.12 39.53 16.72
C SER A 408 -21.95 38.38 16.13
N ILE A 409 -21.46 37.14 16.26
CA ILE A 409 -22.24 35.90 16.12
C ILE A 409 -21.93 35.05 17.34
N PHE A 410 -22.98 34.44 17.91
CA PHE A 410 -22.93 33.44 18.97
C PHE A 410 -24.22 32.62 18.76
N ASN A 411 -24.12 31.46 18.12
CA ASN A 411 -25.31 30.72 17.65
C ASN A 411 -25.95 29.87 18.77
N ASP A 412 -27.16 29.36 18.47
CA ASP A 412 -27.93 28.45 19.30
C ASP A 412 -27.08 27.24 19.77
N GLY A 413 -26.20 26.70 18.91
CA GLY A 413 -25.27 25.65 19.27
C GLY A 413 -24.31 26.04 20.41
N MET A 414 -23.83 27.29 20.44
CA MET A 414 -22.95 27.80 21.49
C MET A 414 -23.72 28.10 22.79
N GLU A 415 -24.97 28.60 22.67
CA GLU A 415 -25.85 28.78 23.83
C GLU A 415 -26.18 27.43 24.48
N ASN A 416 -26.47 26.39 23.68
CA ASN A 416 -26.71 25.03 24.18
C ASN A 416 -25.44 24.34 24.73
N LEU A 417 -24.26 24.64 24.18
CA LEU A 417 -22.99 24.03 24.60
C LEU A 417 -22.46 24.62 25.92
N THR A 418 -22.66 25.93 26.13
CA THR A 418 -22.10 26.67 27.28
C THR A 418 -23.14 27.02 28.34
N GLY A 419 -24.42 27.11 27.95
CA GLY A 419 -25.54 27.50 28.79
C GLY A 419 -25.73 29.02 28.90
N TYR A 420 -24.82 29.82 28.36
CA TYR A 420 -24.85 31.28 28.39
C TYR A 420 -25.40 31.85 27.08
N THR A 421 -26.20 32.90 27.16
CA THR A 421 -26.69 33.60 25.97
C THR A 421 -25.66 34.56 25.37
N ALA A 422 -25.84 34.90 24.09
CA ALA A 422 -25.06 35.92 23.39
C ALA A 422 -25.02 37.28 24.13
N ALA A 423 -26.11 37.62 24.85
CA ALA A 423 -26.20 38.85 25.64
C ALA A 423 -25.37 38.78 26.92
N GLU A 424 -25.41 37.66 27.64
CA GLU A 424 -24.62 37.44 28.87
C GLU A 424 -23.13 37.36 28.57
N ALA A 425 -22.75 36.67 27.48
CA ALA A 425 -21.35 36.60 27.03
C ALA A 425 -20.78 37.99 26.71
N ASN A 426 -21.54 38.83 26.00
CA ASN A 426 -21.17 40.21 25.66
C ASN A 426 -21.26 41.21 26.83
N ALA A 427 -21.95 40.87 27.92
CA ALA A 427 -21.99 41.68 29.14
C ALA A 427 -20.74 41.45 30.03
N SER A 428 -20.00 40.36 29.81
CA SER A 428 -18.73 40.12 30.51
C SER A 428 -17.58 40.92 29.92
N ARG A 429 -16.64 41.37 30.77
CA ARG A 429 -15.33 41.90 30.32
C ARG A 429 -14.36 40.81 29.85
N ASP A 430 -14.60 39.57 30.25
CA ASP A 430 -13.87 38.38 29.81
C ASP A 430 -14.80 37.18 29.98
N PHE A 431 -15.39 36.71 28.87
CA PHE A 431 -16.22 35.51 28.87
C PHE A 431 -15.37 34.22 29.00
N THR A 432 -14.11 34.25 28.58
CA THR A 432 -13.27 33.04 28.56
C THR A 432 -12.91 32.56 29.97
N ASN A 433 -12.75 33.46 30.93
CA ASN A 433 -12.58 33.13 32.36
C ASN A 433 -13.81 32.43 33.00
N PHE A 434 -15.01 32.57 32.42
CA PHE A 434 -16.18 31.78 32.84
C PHE A 434 -16.25 30.43 32.13
N LEU A 435 -15.87 30.40 30.85
CA LEU A 435 -15.91 29.24 29.97
C LEU A 435 -14.89 28.15 30.36
N TYR A 436 -13.68 28.52 30.78
CA TYR A 436 -12.65 27.55 31.17
C TYR A 436 -12.79 27.13 32.66
N PRO A 437 -12.48 25.88 33.00
CA PRO A 437 -12.74 25.31 34.33
C PRO A 437 -11.76 25.84 35.40
N ASP A 438 -10.53 26.12 34.98
CA ASP A 438 -9.43 26.57 35.83
C ASP A 438 -8.55 27.59 35.08
N ARG A 439 -7.68 28.27 35.85
CA ARG A 439 -6.81 29.32 35.34
C ARG A 439 -5.73 28.80 34.38
N GLN A 440 -5.30 27.54 34.50
CA GLN A 440 -4.24 26.99 33.66
C GLN A 440 -4.73 26.70 32.24
N GLU A 441 -5.95 26.19 32.06
CA GLU A 441 -6.59 26.08 30.72
C GLU A 441 -6.95 27.46 30.15
N HIS A 442 -7.37 28.41 31.00
CA HIS A 442 -7.61 29.80 30.59
C HIS A 442 -6.33 30.49 30.06
N ASP A 443 -5.24 30.46 30.82
CA ASP A 443 -3.96 31.07 30.43
C ASP A 443 -3.42 30.41 29.13
N LYS A 444 -3.59 29.08 28.95
CA LYS A 444 -3.28 28.39 27.68
C LYS A 444 -4.17 28.87 26.52
N ALA A 445 -5.46 29.11 26.75
CA ALA A 445 -6.36 29.63 25.72
C ALA A 445 -5.96 31.04 25.25
N LEU A 446 -5.58 31.91 26.17
CA LEU A 446 -5.06 33.25 25.85
C LEU A 446 -3.74 33.19 25.08
N GLN A 447 -2.79 32.34 25.49
CA GLN A 447 -1.53 32.11 24.75
C GLN A 447 -1.79 31.59 23.33
N ARG A 448 -2.77 30.70 23.13
CA ARG A 448 -3.18 30.23 21.80
C ARG A 448 -3.74 31.37 20.94
N LEU A 449 -4.58 32.25 21.50
CA LEU A 449 -5.11 33.41 20.77
C LEU A 449 -4.01 34.41 20.38
N GLN A 450 -3.02 34.64 21.24
CA GLN A 450 -1.84 35.44 20.91
C GLN A 450 -1.02 34.81 19.77
N HIS A 451 -0.73 33.52 19.84
CA HIS A 451 0.02 32.83 18.78
C HIS A 451 -0.71 32.82 17.42
N LEU A 452 -2.04 32.77 17.43
CA LEU A 452 -2.87 32.96 16.23
C LEU A 452 -2.76 34.38 15.65
N GLN A 453 -2.65 35.42 16.50
CA GLN A 453 -2.43 36.80 16.05
C GLN A 453 -1.04 36.99 15.42
N GLU A 454 -0.02 36.29 15.93
CA GLU A 454 1.36 36.35 15.43
C GLU A 454 1.56 35.59 14.11
N THR A 455 0.96 34.39 13.99
CA THR A 455 1.22 33.47 12.86
C THR A 455 0.14 33.46 11.78
N GLY A 456 -1.10 33.87 12.11
CA GLY A 456 -2.26 33.76 11.22
C GLY A 456 -2.71 32.33 10.90
N GLN A 457 -2.07 31.30 11.45
CA GLN A 457 -2.40 29.90 11.15
C GLN A 457 -3.61 29.42 11.97
N VAL A 458 -4.56 28.75 11.31
CA VAL A 458 -5.73 28.15 11.97
C VAL A 458 -5.25 27.12 12.98
N MET A 459 -5.67 27.26 14.23
CA MET A 459 -5.36 26.29 15.28
C MET A 459 -6.62 25.55 15.71
N THR A 460 -6.50 24.22 15.77
CA THR A 460 -7.51 23.30 16.28
C THR A 460 -6.94 22.59 17.50
N VAL A 461 -7.61 22.71 18.65
CA VAL A 461 -7.16 22.14 19.93
C VAL A 461 -8.30 21.44 20.66
N GLU A 462 -7.98 20.34 21.34
CA GLU A 462 -8.88 19.79 22.36
C GLU A 462 -8.64 20.52 23.69
N THR A 463 -9.71 20.89 24.38
CA THR A 463 -9.68 21.50 25.71
C THR A 463 -10.98 21.19 26.45
N ARG A 464 -11.04 21.53 27.73
CA ARG A 464 -12.22 21.32 28.58
C ARG A 464 -12.83 22.68 28.91
N ILE A 465 -14.14 22.78 28.75
CA ILE A 465 -14.94 23.94 29.16
C ILE A 465 -15.92 23.54 30.26
N ARG A 466 -16.44 24.53 30.98
CA ARG A 466 -17.47 24.40 32.01
C ARG A 466 -18.77 24.99 31.50
N HIS A 467 -19.83 24.19 31.51
CA HIS A 467 -21.20 24.63 31.25
C HIS A 467 -21.79 25.31 32.50
N ARG A 468 -22.78 26.18 32.34
CA ARG A 468 -23.29 27.08 33.40
C ARG A 468 -23.75 26.40 34.70
N ASP A 469 -24.14 25.13 34.64
CA ASP A 469 -24.59 24.32 35.78
C ASP A 469 -23.43 23.68 36.58
N GLY A 470 -22.19 23.90 36.15
CA GLY A 470 -20.99 23.33 36.76
C GLY A 470 -20.54 22.01 36.14
N THR A 471 -21.27 21.43 35.18
CA THR A 471 -20.81 20.27 34.42
C THR A 471 -19.68 20.64 33.46
N PHE A 472 -18.85 19.66 33.11
CA PHE A 472 -17.73 19.85 32.19
C PHE A 472 -18.02 19.22 30.83
N LYS A 473 -17.60 19.89 29.77
CA LYS A 473 -17.64 19.42 28.39
C LYS A 473 -16.22 19.38 27.84
N ASP A 474 -15.85 18.27 27.22
CA ASP A 474 -14.64 18.21 26.41
C ASP A 474 -14.99 18.66 24.99
N VAL A 475 -14.27 19.64 24.47
CA VAL A 475 -14.55 20.28 23.19
C VAL A 475 -13.32 20.33 22.28
N LEU A 476 -13.55 20.13 20.99
CA LEU A 476 -12.59 20.46 19.95
C LEU A 476 -12.89 21.90 19.48
N VAL A 477 -11.95 22.80 19.71
CA VAL A 477 -12.07 24.23 19.37
C VAL A 477 -11.15 24.53 18.19
N SER A 478 -11.71 25.07 17.10
CA SER A 478 -10.95 25.51 15.93
C SER A 478 -11.18 27.01 15.69
N THR A 479 -10.12 27.81 15.75
CA THR A 479 -10.21 29.27 15.61
C THR A 479 -9.39 29.77 14.41
N ARG A 480 -10.02 30.63 13.60
CA ARG A 480 -9.41 31.33 12.46
C ARG A 480 -9.54 32.85 12.64
N LEU A 481 -8.42 33.54 12.47
CA LEU A 481 -8.37 35.00 12.36
C LEU A 481 -8.72 35.44 10.92
N MET A 482 -9.50 36.50 10.77
CA MET A 482 -9.80 37.13 9.47
C MET A 482 -10.05 38.64 9.60
N ALA A 483 -9.96 39.37 8.49
CA ALA A 483 -10.31 40.79 8.42
C ALA A 483 -11.73 40.98 7.89
N TYR A 484 -12.57 41.73 8.59
CA TYR A 484 -13.94 42.06 8.19
C TYR A 484 -14.27 43.50 8.54
N LYS A 485 -14.73 44.29 7.54
CA LYS A 485 -15.03 45.73 7.67
C LYS A 485 -13.90 46.54 8.36
N GLY A 486 -12.64 46.18 8.10
CA GLY A 486 -11.45 46.82 8.68
C GLY A 486 -11.10 46.40 10.10
N LYS A 487 -11.92 45.59 10.78
CA LYS A 487 -11.60 44.95 12.06
C LYS A 487 -10.96 43.57 11.86
N ARG A 488 -10.15 43.15 12.83
CA ARG A 488 -9.78 41.74 13.03
C ARG A 488 -10.93 41.02 13.75
N MET A 489 -11.26 39.83 13.26
CA MET A 489 -12.32 38.98 13.80
C MET A 489 -11.84 37.53 13.95
N TYR A 490 -12.29 36.86 15.01
CA TYR A 490 -12.03 35.46 15.31
C TYR A 490 -13.29 34.65 15.02
N LEU A 491 -13.24 33.80 13.99
CA LEU A 491 -14.26 32.77 13.77
C LEU A 491 -13.82 31.51 14.51
N SER A 492 -14.57 31.13 15.53
CA SER A 492 -14.31 29.91 16.32
C SER A 492 -15.47 28.92 16.17
N SER A 493 -15.15 27.65 15.92
CA SER A 493 -16.08 26.53 16.03
C SER A 493 -15.74 25.67 17.24
N TYR A 494 -16.76 25.17 17.93
CA TYR A 494 -16.70 24.37 19.15
C TYR A 494 -17.55 23.11 18.96
N TYR A 495 -16.89 21.96 18.83
CA TYR A 495 -17.53 20.65 18.67
C TYR A 495 -17.45 19.86 19.98
N ASP A 496 -18.60 19.40 20.50
CA ASP A 496 -18.66 18.58 21.72
C ASP A 496 -18.14 17.16 21.45
N ILE A 497 -16.99 16.83 22.03
CA ILE A 497 -16.35 15.51 21.94
C ILE A 497 -16.49 14.70 23.23
N THR A 498 -17.34 15.12 24.17
CA THR A 498 -17.50 14.48 25.49
C THR A 498 -17.90 13.01 25.37
N GLU A 499 -18.89 12.68 24.53
CA GLU A 499 -19.28 11.27 24.30
C GLU A 499 -18.19 10.47 23.61
N ARG A 500 -17.48 11.05 22.63
CA ARG A 500 -16.34 10.41 21.99
C ARG A 500 -15.25 10.07 23.03
N LYS A 501 -14.92 11.00 23.93
CA LYS A 501 -13.90 10.77 24.97
C LYS A 501 -14.33 9.76 26.03
N LYS A 502 -15.62 9.67 26.36
CA LYS A 502 -16.14 8.56 27.19
C LYS A 502 -15.87 7.21 26.53
N VAL A 503 -16.29 7.04 25.27
CA VAL A 503 -16.11 5.79 24.50
C VAL A 503 -14.62 5.46 24.32
N GLU A 504 -13.79 6.44 23.98
CA GLU A 504 -12.34 6.28 23.81
C GLU A 504 -11.67 5.85 25.14
N THR A 505 -12.10 6.42 26.27
CA THR A 505 -11.62 6.03 27.61
C THR A 505 -12.09 4.62 28.00
N GLN A 506 -13.34 4.26 27.69
CA GLN A 506 -13.90 2.93 27.96
C GLN A 506 -13.19 1.84 27.14
N LEU A 507 -12.97 2.07 25.84
CA LEU A 507 -12.21 1.16 24.97
C LEU A 507 -10.76 1.02 25.44
N ARG A 508 -10.11 2.12 25.86
CA ARG A 508 -8.76 2.08 26.44
C ARG A 508 -8.72 1.26 27.73
N TYR A 509 -9.69 1.43 28.62
CA TYR A 509 -9.78 0.65 29.87
C TYR A 509 -10.00 -0.84 29.59
N GLN A 510 -10.88 -1.19 28.64
CA GLN A 510 -11.09 -2.57 28.21
C GLN A 510 -9.82 -3.17 27.62
N SER A 511 -9.14 -2.47 26.70
CA SER A 511 -7.89 -2.94 26.08
C SER A 511 -6.75 -3.09 27.10
N GLU A 512 -6.66 -2.20 28.09
CA GLU A 512 -5.69 -2.32 29.18
C GLU A 512 -6.00 -3.53 30.09
N ARG A 513 -7.28 -3.82 30.35
CA ARG A 513 -7.72 -5.05 31.05
C ARG A 513 -7.35 -6.31 30.26
N GLU A 514 -7.65 -6.35 28.96
CA GLU A 514 -7.30 -7.46 28.06
C GLU A 514 -5.76 -7.66 27.97
N ARG A 515 -4.98 -6.59 27.96
CA ARG A 515 -3.50 -6.67 28.00
C ARG A 515 -3.00 -7.27 29.32
N LEU A 516 -3.57 -6.86 30.45
CA LEU A 516 -3.22 -7.42 31.77
C LEU A 516 -3.58 -8.90 31.86
N LEU A 517 -4.74 -9.30 31.32
CA LEU A 517 -5.15 -10.70 31.22
C LEU A 517 -4.16 -11.53 30.42
N ASN A 518 -3.82 -11.11 29.20
CA ASN A 518 -2.84 -11.83 28.38
C ASN A 518 -1.47 -11.93 29.05
N ALA A 519 -1.05 -10.92 29.84
CA ALA A 519 0.17 -10.99 30.62
C ALA A 519 0.11 -12.01 31.78
N ILE A 520 -1.05 -12.17 32.44
CA ILE A 520 -1.27 -13.20 33.47
C ILE A 520 -1.29 -14.60 32.83
N LEU A 521 -1.99 -14.77 31.71
CA LEU A 521 -2.03 -16.04 30.96
C LEU A 521 -0.63 -16.47 30.49
N PHE A 522 0.19 -15.51 30.04
CA PHE A 522 1.58 -15.77 29.67
C PHE A 522 2.44 -16.25 30.85
N LYS A 523 2.30 -15.65 32.05
CA LYS A 523 2.97 -16.16 33.26
C LYS A 523 2.59 -17.61 33.58
N ILE A 524 1.30 -17.93 33.47
CA ILE A 524 0.75 -19.27 33.71
C ILE A 524 1.31 -20.30 32.70
N GLN A 525 1.51 -19.91 31.44
CA GLN A 525 2.06 -20.77 30.38
C GLN A 525 3.59 -20.91 30.38
N CYS A 526 4.31 -19.97 30.99
CA CYS A 526 5.78 -20.03 31.09
C CYS A 526 6.28 -20.78 32.32
N GLU A 527 5.42 -21.05 33.31
CA GLU A 527 5.79 -21.74 34.53
C GLU A 527 5.68 -23.28 34.35
N LEU A 528 6.61 -24.01 34.95
CA LEU A 528 6.68 -25.49 34.86
C LEU A 528 6.52 -26.17 36.23
N ASN A 529 6.34 -25.41 37.30
CA ASN A 529 5.99 -25.91 38.63
C ASN A 529 4.47 -25.78 38.89
N LEU A 530 3.84 -26.91 39.24
CA LEU A 530 2.39 -26.98 39.50
C LEU A 530 1.93 -26.04 40.62
N GLU A 531 2.63 -25.99 41.75
CA GLU A 531 2.27 -25.14 42.88
C GLU A 531 2.33 -23.65 42.50
N GLN A 532 3.34 -23.25 41.71
CA GLN A 532 3.49 -21.87 41.24
C GLN A 532 2.43 -21.49 40.19
N ILE A 533 2.09 -22.36 39.24
CA ILE A 533 0.96 -22.15 38.30
C ILE A 533 -0.32 -21.82 39.07
N LEU A 534 -0.64 -22.64 40.07
CA LEU A 534 -1.86 -22.49 40.87
C LEU A 534 -1.80 -21.22 41.74
N ALA A 535 -0.68 -20.96 42.41
CA ALA A 535 -0.47 -19.79 43.25
C ALA A 535 -0.52 -18.46 42.48
N ILE A 536 0.09 -18.40 41.29
CA ILE A 536 -0.01 -17.26 40.37
C ILE A 536 -1.47 -17.06 39.97
N THR A 537 -2.17 -18.13 39.56
CA THR A 537 -3.56 -18.03 39.11
C THR A 537 -4.49 -17.48 40.20
N VAL A 538 -4.50 -18.06 41.40
CA VAL A 538 -5.41 -17.61 42.46
C VAL A 538 -5.11 -16.16 42.88
N LYS A 539 -3.82 -15.80 42.97
CA LYS A 539 -3.40 -14.45 43.39
C LYS A 539 -3.72 -13.37 42.36
N GLU A 540 -3.45 -13.63 41.09
CA GLU A 540 -3.71 -12.66 40.01
C GLU A 540 -5.23 -12.50 39.78
N ALA A 541 -6.00 -13.59 39.85
CA ALA A 541 -7.47 -13.55 39.78
C ALA A 541 -8.08 -12.77 40.95
N GLN A 542 -7.62 -13.05 42.18
CA GLN A 542 -8.07 -12.39 43.40
C GLN A 542 -7.80 -10.88 43.38
N SER A 543 -6.59 -10.49 42.96
CA SER A 543 -6.15 -9.10 42.84
C SER A 543 -6.91 -8.34 41.75
N LEU A 544 -7.06 -8.92 40.56
CA LEU A 544 -7.67 -8.27 39.39
C LEU A 544 -9.17 -8.03 39.58
N LEU A 545 -9.89 -9.02 40.13
CA LEU A 545 -11.34 -8.94 40.35
C LEU A 545 -11.73 -8.40 41.74
N ARG A 546 -10.75 -8.19 42.64
CA ARG A 546 -10.98 -7.71 44.02
C ARG A 546 -12.02 -8.56 44.75
N ILE A 547 -11.73 -9.86 44.86
CA ILE A 547 -12.58 -10.87 45.50
C ILE A 547 -11.99 -11.21 46.87
N ASP A 548 -12.82 -11.52 47.87
CA ASP A 548 -12.35 -11.79 49.24
C ASP A 548 -11.41 -12.99 49.32
N ARG A 549 -11.71 -14.04 48.55
CA ARG A 549 -10.93 -15.28 48.47
C ARG A 549 -11.04 -15.94 47.10
N VAL A 550 -9.93 -16.46 46.58
CA VAL A 550 -9.90 -17.37 45.42
C VAL A 550 -9.13 -18.62 45.82
N VAL A 551 -9.67 -19.81 45.51
CA VAL A 551 -9.06 -21.10 45.85
C VAL A 551 -9.06 -22.07 44.66
N VAL A 552 -8.12 -23.02 44.68
CA VAL A 552 -8.19 -24.22 43.85
C VAL A 552 -8.46 -25.42 44.77
N TYR A 553 -9.51 -26.17 44.42
CA TYR A 553 -9.85 -27.44 45.03
C TYR A 553 -9.45 -28.58 44.08
N GLN A 554 -8.64 -29.53 44.53
CA GLN A 554 -8.16 -30.66 43.72
C GLN A 554 -8.85 -31.95 44.17
N PHE A 555 -9.28 -32.77 43.20
CA PHE A 555 -9.80 -34.12 43.45
C PHE A 555 -8.68 -35.16 43.57
N GLN A 556 -8.89 -36.17 44.40
CA GLN A 556 -8.01 -37.33 44.57
C GLN A 556 -8.63 -38.58 43.92
N GLU A 557 -7.84 -39.65 43.76
CA GLU A 557 -8.26 -40.88 43.06
C GLU A 557 -9.36 -41.67 43.80
N ASP A 558 -9.53 -41.45 45.11
CA ASP A 558 -10.60 -42.02 45.92
C ASP A 558 -11.93 -41.23 45.85
N GLY A 559 -11.95 -40.12 45.11
CA GLY A 559 -13.09 -39.20 45.03
C GLY A 559 -13.18 -38.23 46.21
N SER A 560 -12.20 -38.17 47.11
CA SER A 560 -12.03 -37.06 48.06
C SER A 560 -11.44 -35.82 47.37
N GLY A 561 -11.29 -34.72 48.11
CA GLY A 561 -10.59 -33.54 47.60
C GLY A 561 -10.30 -32.47 48.65
N GLN A 562 -9.34 -31.62 48.33
CA GLN A 562 -8.70 -30.67 49.25
C GLN A 562 -8.49 -29.30 48.60
N PHE A 563 -8.59 -28.23 49.39
CA PHE A 563 -8.13 -26.90 48.96
C PHE A 563 -6.60 -26.85 48.96
N VAL A 564 -6.00 -26.90 47.77
CA VAL A 564 -4.54 -27.05 47.60
C VAL A 564 -3.79 -25.72 47.56
N VAL A 565 -4.42 -24.65 47.05
CA VAL A 565 -3.83 -23.30 46.99
C VAL A 565 -4.93 -22.24 47.14
N GLU A 566 -4.63 -21.14 47.84
CA GLU A 566 -5.55 -20.00 48.02
C GLU A 566 -4.85 -18.63 47.88
N ALA A 567 -5.65 -17.61 47.61
CA ALA A 567 -5.34 -16.21 47.87
C ALA A 567 -6.53 -15.57 48.60
N VAL A 568 -6.26 -14.78 49.65
CA VAL A 568 -7.27 -14.14 50.51
C VAL A 568 -6.91 -12.67 50.77
N ASN A 569 -7.93 -11.82 50.92
CA ASN A 569 -7.78 -10.44 51.42
C ASN A 569 -7.47 -10.39 52.92
N ASP A 570 -8.00 -11.35 53.69
CA ASP A 570 -7.86 -11.45 55.15
C ASP A 570 -7.52 -12.91 55.51
N SER A 571 -6.51 -13.13 56.35
CA SER A 571 -6.09 -14.46 56.80
C SER A 571 -7.16 -15.18 57.64
N VAL A 572 -8.12 -14.46 58.21
CA VAL A 572 -9.28 -15.03 58.91
C VAL A 572 -10.21 -15.82 57.95
N LEU A 573 -10.14 -15.56 56.64
CA LEU A 573 -10.92 -16.27 55.62
C LEU A 573 -10.22 -17.53 55.06
N SER A 574 -9.04 -17.89 55.57
CA SER A 574 -8.24 -19.03 55.10
C SER A 574 -8.97 -20.37 55.24
N ILE A 575 -8.95 -21.17 54.17
CA ILE A 575 -9.45 -22.57 54.15
C ILE A 575 -8.44 -23.54 53.54
N LEU A 576 -7.19 -23.10 53.33
CA LEU A 576 -6.09 -23.92 52.80
C LEU A 576 -5.92 -25.24 53.58
N GLY A 577 -5.75 -26.33 52.86
CA GLY A 577 -5.56 -27.67 53.43
C GLY A 577 -6.82 -28.32 54.01
N GLN A 578 -7.96 -27.61 54.11
CA GLN A 578 -9.22 -28.24 54.52
C GLN A 578 -9.71 -29.23 53.45
N THR A 579 -10.34 -30.31 53.89
CA THR A 579 -10.87 -31.40 53.05
C THR A 579 -12.40 -31.47 53.16
N ILE A 580 -13.07 -31.82 52.05
CA ILE A 580 -14.52 -32.04 52.03
C ILE A 580 -14.76 -33.55 52.01
N ASN A 581 -14.94 -34.10 53.21
CA ASN A 581 -15.06 -35.54 53.45
C ASN A 581 -16.53 -35.99 53.51
N ASP A 582 -17.29 -35.72 52.45
CA ASP A 582 -18.63 -36.26 52.24
C ASP A 582 -18.65 -37.05 50.92
N SER A 583 -18.77 -38.37 51.06
CA SER A 583 -18.73 -39.33 49.95
C SER A 583 -19.92 -39.22 48.99
N ASN A 584 -21.08 -38.73 49.47
CA ASN A 584 -22.26 -38.52 48.64
C ASN A 584 -22.15 -37.18 47.91
N PHE A 585 -21.71 -36.13 48.62
CA PHE A 585 -21.47 -34.81 48.05
C PHE A 585 -20.52 -34.89 46.85
N ASN A 586 -19.41 -35.62 46.97
CA ASN A 586 -18.42 -35.64 45.89
C ASN A 586 -18.93 -36.34 44.62
N GLN A 587 -19.70 -37.43 44.70
CA GLN A 587 -20.15 -38.14 43.48
C GLN A 587 -21.15 -37.31 42.63
N ASP A 588 -22.22 -36.79 43.26
CA ASP A 588 -23.23 -36.00 42.54
C ASP A 588 -22.64 -34.71 41.97
N TYR A 589 -21.79 -34.00 42.74
CA TYR A 589 -21.19 -32.74 42.27
C TYR A 589 -20.05 -32.94 41.27
N ILE A 590 -19.26 -34.03 41.34
CA ILE A 590 -18.32 -34.37 40.25
C ILE A 590 -19.10 -34.58 38.94
N GLN A 591 -20.21 -35.32 38.98
CA GLN A 591 -21.04 -35.53 37.79
C GLN A 591 -21.73 -34.22 37.34
N GLN A 592 -22.13 -33.34 38.26
CA GLN A 592 -22.63 -32.01 37.89
C GLN A 592 -21.56 -31.20 37.17
N TYR A 593 -20.35 -31.03 37.73
CA TYR A 593 -19.31 -30.19 37.12
C TYR A 593 -18.66 -30.78 35.86
N GLN A 594 -18.77 -32.08 35.63
CA GLN A 594 -18.45 -32.71 34.34
C GLN A 594 -19.45 -32.33 33.23
N ASN A 595 -20.73 -32.13 33.55
CA ASN A 595 -21.78 -31.77 32.58
C ASN A 595 -22.01 -30.25 32.49
N GLN A 596 -21.84 -29.53 33.60
CA GLN A 596 -22.07 -28.11 33.78
C GLN A 596 -20.77 -27.45 34.28
N VAL A 597 -19.93 -27.05 33.33
CA VAL A 597 -18.55 -26.55 33.56
C VAL A 597 -18.46 -25.34 34.50
N ILE A 598 -19.56 -24.59 34.71
CA ILE A 598 -19.61 -23.35 35.49
C ILE A 598 -20.88 -23.31 36.36
N SER A 599 -20.71 -22.88 37.61
CA SER A 599 -21.78 -22.45 38.52
C SER A 599 -21.49 -21.05 39.05
N SER A 600 -22.50 -20.20 39.20
CA SER A 600 -22.39 -18.83 39.71
C SER A 600 -23.59 -18.49 40.59
N ILE A 601 -23.33 -18.04 41.82
CA ILE A 601 -24.35 -17.74 42.83
C ILE A 601 -24.08 -16.34 43.38
N ASN A 602 -24.97 -15.39 43.08
CA ASN A 602 -24.84 -13.99 43.50
C ASN A 602 -25.15 -13.79 45.00
N ASN A 603 -26.02 -14.64 45.56
CA ASN A 603 -26.42 -14.61 46.96
C ASN A 603 -26.79 -16.02 47.47
N VAL A 604 -25.93 -16.61 48.32
CA VAL A 604 -26.12 -17.95 48.90
C VAL A 604 -27.35 -18.01 49.83
N ASP A 605 -27.68 -16.92 50.51
CA ASP A 605 -28.78 -16.91 51.48
C ASP A 605 -30.16 -16.88 50.80
N SER A 606 -30.29 -16.30 49.60
CA SER A 606 -31.54 -16.32 48.81
C SER A 606 -31.60 -17.37 47.70
N ALA A 607 -30.48 -17.97 47.30
CA ALA A 607 -30.45 -19.01 46.28
C ALA A 607 -31.15 -20.31 46.71
N ASN A 608 -31.83 -20.96 45.75
CA ASN A 608 -32.46 -22.27 45.91
C ASN A 608 -31.42 -23.38 45.77
N LEU A 609 -30.77 -23.73 46.88
CA LEU A 609 -29.67 -24.69 46.97
C LEU A 609 -30.05 -25.89 47.84
N ASN A 610 -29.42 -27.03 47.59
CA ASN A 610 -29.47 -28.19 48.49
C ASN A 610 -29.01 -27.77 49.92
N PRO A 611 -29.79 -28.02 50.99
CA PRO A 611 -29.44 -27.63 52.35
C PRO A 611 -28.00 -27.96 52.77
N SER A 612 -27.52 -29.18 52.50
CA SER A 612 -26.16 -29.60 52.87
C SER A 612 -25.05 -28.79 52.16
N TYR A 613 -25.29 -28.37 50.90
CA TYR A 613 -24.37 -27.49 50.18
C TYR A 613 -24.43 -26.05 50.71
N LYS A 614 -25.62 -25.58 51.13
CA LYS A 614 -25.80 -24.27 51.74
C LYS A 614 -25.12 -24.17 53.10
N GLU A 615 -25.24 -25.22 53.92
CA GLU A 615 -24.51 -25.36 55.19
C GLU A 615 -22.99 -25.34 54.97
N LEU A 616 -22.48 -26.12 54.01
CA LEU A 616 -21.06 -26.14 53.63
C LEU A 616 -20.54 -24.75 53.21
N LEU A 617 -21.29 -24.04 52.35
CA LEU A 617 -20.94 -22.68 51.93
C LEU A 617 -20.98 -21.69 53.12
N GLN A 618 -21.92 -21.85 54.05
CA GLN A 618 -22.00 -21.03 55.26
C GLN A 618 -20.87 -21.35 56.26
N CYS A 619 -20.41 -22.60 56.39
CA CYS A 619 -19.22 -22.96 57.15
C CYS A 619 -17.96 -22.26 56.62
N PHE A 620 -17.82 -22.12 55.30
CA PHE A 620 -16.75 -21.36 54.66
C PHE A 620 -17.04 -19.84 54.57
N GLN A 621 -18.09 -19.34 55.23
CA GLN A 621 -18.51 -17.92 55.28
C GLN A 621 -18.87 -17.30 53.92
N VAL A 622 -19.27 -18.11 52.94
CA VAL A 622 -19.54 -17.65 51.56
C VAL A 622 -20.90 -16.95 51.47
N LYS A 623 -20.91 -15.78 50.82
CA LYS A 623 -22.13 -15.03 50.47
C LYS A 623 -22.41 -14.99 48.97
N ALA A 624 -21.37 -15.03 48.13
CA ALA A 624 -21.48 -15.23 46.70
C ALA A 624 -20.29 -16.07 46.18
N ASN A 625 -20.48 -16.88 45.13
CA ASN A 625 -19.38 -17.63 44.52
C ASN A 625 -19.48 -17.79 43.00
N ILE A 626 -18.33 -18.07 42.38
CA ILE A 626 -18.21 -18.66 41.05
C ILE A 626 -17.39 -19.93 41.22
N VAL A 627 -17.82 -21.04 40.60
CA VAL A 627 -17.12 -22.33 40.57
C VAL A 627 -16.94 -22.74 39.11
N VAL A 628 -15.71 -23.03 38.70
CA VAL A 628 -15.39 -23.48 37.34
C VAL A 628 -14.58 -24.77 37.37
N ALA A 629 -14.95 -25.73 36.53
CA ALA A 629 -14.22 -26.97 36.34
C ALA A 629 -12.85 -26.75 35.67
N ILE A 630 -11.78 -27.23 36.31
CA ILE A 630 -10.46 -27.42 35.71
C ILE A 630 -10.42 -28.85 35.16
N SER A 631 -10.52 -28.99 33.84
CA SER A 631 -10.60 -30.31 33.18
C SER A 631 -9.74 -30.39 31.92
N PHE A 632 -9.10 -31.54 31.69
CA PHE A 632 -8.34 -31.83 30.47
C PHE A 632 -8.64 -33.25 29.99
N GLY A 633 -8.73 -33.45 28.68
CA GLY A 633 -9.01 -34.77 28.08
C GLY A 633 -10.34 -35.42 28.49
N GLY A 634 -11.31 -34.63 28.97
CA GLY A 634 -12.59 -35.12 29.51
C GLY A 634 -12.53 -35.55 31.00
N ILE A 635 -11.37 -35.43 31.66
CA ILE A 635 -11.21 -35.72 33.08
C ILE A 635 -11.28 -34.42 33.88
N LEU A 636 -12.16 -34.38 34.90
CA LEU A 636 -12.19 -33.31 35.90
C LEU A 636 -11.02 -33.50 36.88
N TRP A 637 -10.11 -32.52 36.93
CA TRP A 637 -8.94 -32.56 37.83
C TRP A 637 -9.16 -31.75 39.12
N GLY A 638 -9.92 -30.65 39.02
CA GLY A 638 -10.19 -29.78 40.15
C GLY A 638 -11.22 -28.70 39.81
N LEU A 639 -11.41 -27.77 40.74
CA LEU A 639 -12.29 -26.61 40.62
C LEU A 639 -11.50 -25.33 40.92
N LEU A 640 -11.63 -24.31 40.08
CA LEU A 640 -11.20 -22.94 40.35
C LEU A 640 -12.40 -22.17 40.92
N ILE A 641 -12.27 -21.61 42.13
CA ILE A 641 -13.40 -21.09 42.90
C ILE A 641 -13.14 -19.66 43.38
N ALA A 642 -14.04 -18.74 43.07
CA ALA A 642 -14.13 -17.40 43.68
C ALA A 642 -15.12 -17.42 44.84
N HIS A 643 -14.78 -16.77 45.94
CA HIS A 643 -15.62 -16.59 47.13
C HIS A 643 -15.66 -15.12 47.54
N GLN A 644 -16.84 -14.51 47.51
CA GLN A 644 -17.13 -13.28 48.27
C GLN A 644 -17.74 -13.71 49.62
N CYS A 645 -17.19 -13.19 50.71
CA CYS A 645 -17.49 -13.64 52.07
C CYS A 645 -18.19 -12.55 52.90
N PHE A 646 -17.86 -11.28 52.71
CA PHE A 646 -18.43 -10.20 53.53
C PHE A 646 -19.85 -9.78 53.12
N ALA A 647 -20.20 -9.92 51.84
CA ALA A 647 -21.51 -9.53 51.31
C ALA A 647 -21.88 -10.34 50.05
N PRO A 648 -23.18 -10.42 49.68
CA PRO A 648 -23.59 -10.84 48.34
C PRO A 648 -22.97 -9.96 47.25
N ARG A 649 -22.79 -10.52 46.05
CA ARG A 649 -22.20 -9.83 44.89
C ARG A 649 -22.90 -10.31 43.63
N ASP A 650 -23.47 -9.37 42.87
CA ASP A 650 -23.92 -9.67 41.52
C ASP A 650 -22.70 -9.80 40.61
N TRP A 651 -22.45 -11.00 40.11
CA TRP A 651 -21.31 -11.30 39.23
C TRP A 651 -21.59 -10.79 37.82
N GLU A 652 -20.69 -9.98 37.26
CA GLU A 652 -20.80 -9.55 35.86
C GLU A 652 -20.35 -10.67 34.91
N GLU A 653 -20.93 -10.74 33.68
CA GLU A 653 -20.60 -11.77 32.70
C GLU A 653 -19.09 -11.86 32.39
N PHE A 654 -18.38 -10.72 32.44
CA PHE A 654 -16.94 -10.69 32.21
C PHE A 654 -16.14 -11.38 33.31
N GLU A 655 -16.64 -11.41 34.55
CA GLU A 655 -15.96 -12.07 35.69
C GLU A 655 -16.09 -13.58 35.56
N ILE A 656 -17.26 -14.05 35.11
CA ILE A 656 -17.58 -15.45 34.85
C ILE A 656 -16.76 -15.98 33.66
N ASP A 657 -16.73 -15.26 32.53
CA ASP A 657 -15.91 -15.68 31.38
C ASP A 657 -14.40 -15.57 31.66
N LEU A 658 -13.96 -14.61 32.48
CA LEU A 658 -12.57 -14.57 32.95
C LEU A 658 -12.21 -15.82 33.78
N PHE A 659 -13.03 -16.20 34.77
CA PHE A 659 -12.79 -17.40 35.56
C PHE A 659 -12.75 -18.68 34.69
N LYS A 660 -13.61 -18.74 33.66
CA LYS A 660 -13.60 -19.78 32.63
C LYS A 660 -12.32 -19.81 31.80
N GLN A 661 -11.86 -18.64 31.32
CA GLN A 661 -10.61 -18.53 30.57
C GLN A 661 -9.41 -18.97 31.42
N LEU A 662 -9.34 -18.53 32.69
CA LEU A 662 -8.27 -18.92 33.62
C LEU A 662 -8.26 -20.44 33.90
N ALA A 663 -9.41 -21.04 34.20
CA ALA A 663 -9.50 -22.49 34.45
C ALA A 663 -9.05 -23.33 33.24
N ASN A 664 -9.40 -22.91 32.02
CA ASN A 664 -8.94 -23.55 30.78
C ASN A 664 -7.42 -23.45 30.60
N HIS A 665 -6.82 -22.28 30.85
CA HIS A 665 -5.38 -22.09 30.72
C HIS A 665 -4.59 -22.83 31.81
N VAL A 666 -5.12 -22.90 33.03
CA VAL A 666 -4.57 -23.75 34.10
C VAL A 666 -4.65 -25.23 33.72
N ALA A 667 -5.77 -25.72 33.18
CA ALA A 667 -5.87 -27.11 32.73
C ALA A 667 -4.81 -27.46 31.67
N ILE A 668 -4.54 -26.55 30.73
CA ILE A 668 -3.47 -26.69 29.72
C ILE A 668 -2.08 -26.70 30.39
N ALA A 669 -1.81 -25.76 31.31
CA ALA A 669 -0.52 -25.69 32.00
C ALA A 669 -0.24 -26.93 32.87
N ILE A 670 -1.25 -27.44 33.59
CA ILE A 670 -1.17 -28.70 34.35
C ILE A 670 -0.85 -29.88 33.41
N GLN A 671 -1.48 -29.93 32.24
CA GLN A 671 -1.19 -30.96 31.23
C GLN A 671 0.25 -30.83 30.69
N GLN A 672 0.76 -29.62 30.50
CA GLN A 672 2.14 -29.37 30.08
C GLN A 672 3.16 -29.82 31.13
N VAL A 673 2.94 -29.52 32.42
CA VAL A 673 3.79 -30.01 33.53
C VAL A 673 3.84 -31.54 33.56
N LYS A 674 2.68 -32.21 33.55
CA LYS A 674 2.60 -33.68 33.58
C LYS A 674 3.27 -34.34 32.36
N LEU A 675 3.23 -33.69 31.20
CA LEU A 675 3.96 -34.16 30.00
C LEU A 675 5.47 -33.94 30.15
N PHE A 676 5.91 -32.81 30.70
CA PHE A 676 7.31 -32.48 30.92
C PHE A 676 7.98 -33.42 31.95
N GLU A 677 7.32 -33.68 33.08
CA GLU A 677 7.75 -34.67 34.08
C GLU A 677 7.93 -36.06 33.47
N ARG A 678 6.94 -36.51 32.70
CA ARG A 678 6.99 -37.81 32.00
C ARG A 678 8.13 -37.88 30.98
N VAL A 679 8.46 -36.79 30.29
CA VAL A 679 9.61 -36.72 29.37
C VAL A 679 10.93 -36.76 30.15
N GLN A 680 11.05 -36.06 31.30
CA GLN A 680 12.23 -36.16 32.14
C GLN A 680 12.48 -37.59 32.63
N ASP A 681 11.43 -38.29 33.10
CA ASP A 681 11.59 -39.65 33.62
C ASP A 681 11.86 -40.68 32.51
N LEU A 682 11.30 -40.49 31.31
CA LEU A 682 11.70 -41.26 30.14
C LEU A 682 13.19 -41.02 29.78
N ASN A 683 13.66 -39.78 29.83
CA ASN A 683 15.07 -39.45 29.56
C ASN A 683 16.01 -40.07 30.60
N LYS A 684 15.73 -39.94 31.91
CA LYS A 684 16.52 -40.58 32.99
C LYS A 684 16.62 -42.09 32.82
N ASN A 685 15.52 -42.75 32.43
CA ASN A 685 15.50 -44.18 32.16
C ASN A 685 16.28 -44.55 30.89
N LEU A 686 16.21 -43.73 29.83
CA LEU A 686 16.98 -43.94 28.60
C LEU A 686 18.49 -43.73 28.82
N GLU A 687 18.89 -42.68 29.52
CA GLU A 687 20.28 -42.42 29.93
C GLU A 687 20.86 -43.60 30.70
N ARG A 688 20.09 -44.15 31.65
CA ARG A 688 20.48 -45.37 32.39
C ARG A 688 20.64 -46.58 31.47
N GLN A 689 19.69 -46.83 30.56
CA GLN A 689 19.80 -47.93 29.60
C GLN A 689 21.00 -47.76 28.66
N VAL A 690 21.32 -46.54 28.23
CA VAL A 690 22.50 -46.23 27.41
C VAL A 690 23.79 -46.48 28.20
N ALA A 691 23.86 -46.08 29.47
CA ALA A 691 25.00 -46.34 30.33
C ALA A 691 25.21 -47.86 30.56
N ASP A 692 24.17 -48.57 30.99
CA ASP A 692 24.19 -50.03 31.20
C ASP A 692 24.62 -50.77 29.92
N ARG A 693 24.11 -50.34 28.75
CA ARG A 693 24.43 -50.98 27.46
C ARG A 693 25.83 -50.62 26.96
N THR A 694 26.33 -49.42 27.23
CA THR A 694 27.71 -49.03 26.90
C THR A 694 28.71 -49.84 27.72
N GLN A 695 28.47 -50.01 29.02
CA GLN A 695 29.31 -50.84 29.89
C GLN A 695 29.34 -52.31 29.42
N GLN A 696 28.20 -52.87 28.98
CA GLN A 696 28.15 -54.21 28.39
C GLN A 696 28.97 -54.33 27.10
N LEU A 697 28.96 -53.30 26.24
CA LEU A 697 29.75 -53.27 25.01
C LEU A 697 31.25 -53.18 25.30
N GLU A 698 31.69 -52.34 26.23
CA GLU A 698 33.09 -52.24 26.67
C GLU A 698 33.61 -53.58 27.23
N GLN A 699 32.81 -54.25 28.08
CA GLN A 699 33.16 -55.58 28.60
C GLN A 699 33.28 -56.63 27.48
N SER A 700 32.37 -56.63 26.52
CA SER A 700 32.40 -57.53 25.36
C SER A 700 33.61 -57.28 24.46
N LEU A 701 33.93 -56.01 24.19
CA LEU A 701 35.12 -55.62 23.41
C LEU A 701 36.41 -56.07 24.11
N SER A 702 36.56 -55.83 25.41
CA SER A 702 37.77 -56.27 26.15
C SER A 702 37.90 -57.80 26.22
N GLN A 703 36.79 -58.55 26.23
CA GLN A 703 36.83 -60.01 26.08
C GLN A 703 37.28 -60.44 24.67
N LEU A 704 36.76 -59.78 23.63
CA LEU A 704 37.11 -60.06 22.23
C LEU A 704 38.58 -59.74 21.92
N GLU A 705 39.11 -58.63 22.42
CA GLU A 705 40.53 -58.26 22.30
C GLU A 705 41.45 -59.31 22.93
N ARG A 706 41.12 -59.81 24.13
CA ARG A 706 41.88 -60.87 24.81
C ARG A 706 41.82 -62.19 24.06
N ALA A 707 40.67 -62.53 23.47
CA ALA A 707 40.53 -63.72 22.63
C ALA A 707 41.39 -63.61 21.36
N LEU A 708 41.35 -62.46 20.68
CA LEU A 708 42.13 -62.18 19.47
C LEU A 708 43.65 -62.16 19.73
N LEU A 709 44.09 -61.65 20.88
CA LEU A 709 45.50 -61.71 21.30
C LEU A 709 45.95 -63.17 21.44
N LYS A 710 45.19 -63.97 22.19
CA LYS A 710 45.49 -65.39 22.42
C LYS A 710 45.44 -66.23 21.14
N GLU A 711 44.56 -65.90 20.20
CA GLU A 711 44.54 -66.52 18.87
C GLU A 711 45.83 -66.24 18.09
N LYS A 712 46.32 -64.99 18.11
CA LYS A 712 47.60 -64.62 17.46
C LYS A 712 48.79 -65.35 18.08
N GLU A 713 48.89 -65.37 19.41
CA GLU A 713 49.94 -66.11 20.13
C GLU A 713 49.97 -67.59 19.73
N LEU A 714 48.80 -68.24 19.71
CA LEU A 714 48.65 -69.64 19.29
C LEU A 714 49.07 -69.85 17.82
N ASN A 715 48.71 -68.93 16.93
CA ASN A 715 49.02 -69.01 15.51
C ASN A 715 50.52 -68.80 15.21
N GLU A 716 51.18 -67.91 15.95
CA GLU A 716 52.64 -67.73 15.90
C GLU A 716 53.38 -68.98 16.39
N LEU A 717 52.99 -69.54 17.55
CA LEU A 717 53.58 -70.78 18.08
C LEU A 717 53.42 -71.96 17.10
N LYS A 718 52.23 -72.11 16.52
CA LYS A 718 51.94 -73.13 15.50
C LYS A 718 52.78 -72.94 14.24
N SER A 719 52.98 -71.70 13.80
CA SER A 719 53.83 -71.37 12.66
C SER A 719 55.31 -71.69 12.92
N GLN A 720 55.80 -71.42 14.13
CA GLN A 720 57.15 -71.81 14.56
C GLN A 720 57.32 -73.33 14.60
N PHE A 721 56.34 -74.07 15.13
CA PHE A 721 56.36 -75.55 15.15
C PHE A 721 56.46 -76.14 13.75
N ILE A 722 55.61 -75.70 12.81
CA ILE A 722 55.62 -76.16 11.41
C ILE A 722 56.98 -75.87 10.74
N SER A 723 57.57 -74.71 11.02
CA SER A 723 58.89 -74.33 10.50
C SER A 723 60.01 -75.23 11.03
N ARG A 724 60.07 -75.47 12.36
CA ARG A 724 61.05 -76.39 12.98
C ARG A 724 60.91 -77.82 12.45
N ALA A 725 59.69 -78.36 12.40
CA ALA A 725 59.43 -79.70 11.88
C ALA A 725 59.88 -79.84 10.40
N SER A 726 59.60 -78.83 9.57
CA SER A 726 59.99 -78.82 8.16
C SER A 726 61.52 -78.80 7.95
N HIS A 727 62.28 -78.24 8.90
CA HIS A 727 63.74 -78.29 8.90
C HIS A 727 64.25 -79.70 9.24
N GLU A 728 63.72 -80.30 10.31
CA GLU A 728 64.15 -81.63 10.77
C GLU A 728 63.77 -82.76 9.80
N PHE A 729 62.71 -82.61 9.00
CA PHE A 729 62.43 -83.51 7.88
C PHE A 729 63.39 -83.33 6.68
N ARG A 730 63.90 -82.11 6.45
CA ARG A 730 64.74 -81.80 5.27
C ARG A 730 66.15 -82.40 5.38
N THR A 731 66.73 -82.44 6.58
CA THR A 731 68.09 -82.93 6.85
C THR A 731 68.29 -84.42 6.52
N PRO A 732 67.45 -85.38 7.02
CA PRO A 732 67.57 -86.79 6.62
C PRO A 732 67.22 -86.98 5.15
N LEU A 733 66.23 -86.25 4.60
CA LEU A 733 65.86 -86.33 3.19
C LEU A 733 67.02 -85.95 2.25
N ALA A 734 67.72 -84.84 2.53
CA ALA A 734 68.92 -84.44 1.79
C ALA A 734 70.06 -85.47 1.93
N THR A 735 70.16 -86.12 3.09
CA THR A 735 71.16 -87.16 3.35
C THR A 735 70.87 -88.46 2.59
N ILE A 736 69.60 -88.87 2.54
CA ILE A 736 69.10 -89.98 1.71
C ILE A 736 69.36 -89.70 0.24
N GLN A 737 68.99 -88.50 -0.23
CA GLN A 737 69.17 -88.11 -1.63
C GLN A 737 70.66 -88.10 -2.02
N THR A 738 71.54 -87.50 -1.19
CA THR A 738 72.99 -87.50 -1.42
C THR A 738 73.57 -88.92 -1.47
N ALA A 739 73.16 -89.80 -0.55
CA ALA A 739 73.61 -91.20 -0.56
C ALA A 739 73.11 -91.96 -1.80
N SER A 740 71.87 -91.72 -2.23
CA SER A 740 71.25 -92.31 -3.41
C SER A 740 71.93 -91.85 -4.71
N ASP A 741 72.17 -90.54 -4.87
CA ASP A 741 72.86 -90.01 -6.05
C ASP A 741 74.34 -90.44 -6.11
N LEU A 742 75.01 -90.62 -4.96
CA LEU A 742 76.36 -91.21 -4.91
C LEU A 742 76.35 -92.69 -5.33
N LEU A 743 75.39 -93.50 -4.86
CA LEU A 743 75.23 -94.89 -5.29
C LEU A 743 74.93 -94.98 -6.80
N ARG A 744 74.02 -94.15 -7.29
CA ARG A 744 73.59 -94.08 -8.71
C ARG A 744 74.72 -93.66 -9.64
N ASN A 745 75.41 -92.56 -9.34
CA ASN A 745 76.40 -91.97 -10.24
C ASN A 745 77.79 -92.62 -10.12
N TYR A 746 78.16 -93.10 -8.92
CA TYR A 746 79.52 -93.60 -8.63
C TYR A 746 79.58 -95.04 -8.10
N GLY A 747 78.44 -95.72 -7.86
CA GLY A 747 78.42 -97.08 -7.31
C GLY A 747 79.23 -98.11 -8.10
N HIS A 748 79.34 -97.95 -9.42
CA HIS A 748 80.19 -98.79 -10.28
C HIS A 748 81.71 -98.66 -9.99
N LYS A 749 82.13 -97.68 -9.18
CA LYS A 749 83.51 -97.45 -8.70
C LYS A 749 83.65 -97.65 -7.18
N MET A 750 82.61 -98.11 -6.49
CA MET A 750 82.64 -98.38 -5.04
C MET A 750 82.81 -99.87 -4.77
N SER A 751 83.54 -100.21 -3.70
CA SER A 751 83.50 -101.56 -3.13
C SER A 751 82.12 -101.86 -2.55
N GLU A 752 81.76 -103.14 -2.42
CA GLU A 752 80.47 -103.56 -1.86
C GLU A 752 80.27 -103.03 -0.43
N ASP A 753 81.33 -102.99 0.39
CA ASP A 753 81.27 -102.44 1.76
C ASP A 753 80.83 -100.97 1.76
N LYS A 754 81.29 -100.18 0.78
CA LYS A 754 80.91 -98.77 0.64
C LYS A 754 79.51 -98.58 0.05
N LYS A 755 79.00 -99.56 -0.71
CA LYS A 755 77.60 -99.58 -1.14
C LYS A 755 76.69 -99.90 0.04
N LEU A 756 77.04 -100.93 0.82
CA LEU A 756 76.36 -101.31 2.06
C LEU A 756 76.35 -100.14 3.05
N GLU A 757 77.49 -99.49 3.33
CA GLU A 757 77.58 -98.30 4.19
C GLU A 757 76.61 -97.17 3.78
N ARG A 758 76.37 -96.99 2.47
CA ARG A 758 75.42 -95.99 1.93
C ARG A 758 73.97 -96.48 2.00
N ILE A 759 73.69 -97.76 1.74
CA ILE A 759 72.36 -98.36 1.88
C ILE A 759 71.93 -98.36 3.35
N ASP A 760 72.80 -98.80 4.25
CA ASP A 760 72.60 -98.78 5.71
C ASP A 760 72.40 -97.35 6.20
N LYS A 761 73.05 -96.35 5.58
CA LYS A 761 72.77 -94.94 5.88
C LYS A 761 71.35 -94.57 5.46
N ILE A 762 70.96 -94.83 4.21
CA ILE A 762 69.59 -94.58 3.72
C ILE A 762 68.54 -95.24 4.64
N GLN A 763 68.72 -96.52 5.00
CA GLN A 763 67.80 -97.23 5.89
C GLN A 763 67.72 -96.61 7.29
N ARG A 764 68.84 -96.15 7.86
CA ARG A 764 68.86 -95.42 9.15
C ARG A 764 68.14 -94.08 9.08
N GLU A 765 68.41 -93.27 8.06
CA GLU A 765 67.74 -91.98 7.87
C GLU A 765 66.23 -92.16 7.64
N VAL A 766 65.82 -93.16 6.83
CA VAL A 766 64.40 -93.49 6.60
C VAL A 766 63.72 -93.91 7.90
N LYS A 767 64.32 -94.82 8.67
CA LYS A 767 63.77 -95.25 9.97
C LYS A 767 63.67 -94.08 10.95
N GLY A 768 64.69 -93.22 11.02
CA GLY A 768 64.65 -92.00 11.82
C GLY A 768 63.53 -91.04 11.40
N MET A 769 63.30 -90.90 10.09
CA MET A 769 62.23 -90.06 9.55
C MET A 769 60.82 -90.65 9.79
N THR A 770 60.67 -91.97 9.78
CA THR A 770 59.41 -92.64 10.19
C THR A 770 59.13 -92.38 11.66
N ASN A 771 60.12 -92.58 12.54
CA ASN A 771 59.97 -92.25 13.97
C ASN A 771 59.57 -90.79 14.17
N LEU A 772 60.26 -89.82 13.54
CA LEU A 772 59.96 -88.39 13.68
C LEU A 772 58.55 -88.04 13.18
N LEU A 773 58.04 -88.74 12.16
CA LEU A 773 56.67 -88.59 11.68
C LEU A 773 55.65 -89.14 12.68
N GLU A 774 55.92 -90.27 13.36
CA GLU A 774 55.08 -90.76 14.45
C GLU A 774 55.11 -89.82 15.66
N GLU A 775 56.29 -89.29 16.03
CA GLU A 775 56.48 -88.28 17.08
C GLU A 775 55.61 -87.02 16.82
N VAL A 776 55.65 -86.49 15.58
CA VAL A 776 54.83 -85.33 15.17
C VAL A 776 53.33 -85.66 15.09
N LEU A 777 52.95 -86.87 14.64
CA LEU A 777 51.54 -87.30 14.61
C LEU A 777 50.94 -87.48 16.01
N ILE A 778 51.75 -87.90 17.00
CA ILE A 778 51.32 -87.94 18.40
C ILE A 778 51.02 -86.52 18.88
N ILE A 779 51.93 -85.57 18.68
CA ILE A 779 51.74 -84.15 19.06
C ILE A 779 50.50 -83.55 18.40
N GLY A 780 50.30 -83.77 17.09
CA GLY A 780 49.09 -83.30 16.40
C GLY A 780 47.77 -83.89 16.94
N LYS A 781 47.79 -85.11 17.47
CA LYS A 781 46.63 -85.73 18.15
C LYS A 781 46.44 -85.21 19.56
N THR A 782 47.52 -84.92 20.30
CA THR A 782 47.43 -84.32 21.65
C THR A 782 46.89 -82.89 21.57
N GLU A 783 47.43 -82.05 20.68
CA GLU A 783 47.02 -80.65 20.52
C GLU A 783 45.58 -80.48 19.99
N SER A 784 45.10 -81.41 19.16
CA SER A 784 43.73 -81.36 18.64
C SER A 784 42.67 -81.93 19.59
N GLY A 785 43.06 -82.43 20.77
CA GLY A 785 42.18 -83.11 21.72
C GLY A 785 41.59 -84.42 21.20
N LYS A 786 42.11 -84.96 20.09
CA LYS A 786 41.61 -86.16 19.42
C LYS A 786 42.48 -87.36 19.75
N PHE A 787 42.47 -87.72 21.03
CA PHE A 787 43.00 -88.97 21.54
C PHE A 787 41.88 -89.75 22.23
N GLU A 788 41.80 -91.05 21.94
CA GLU A 788 40.99 -92.00 22.69
C GLU A 788 41.95 -92.76 23.60
N LEU A 789 41.61 -92.86 24.88
CA LEU A 789 42.36 -93.68 25.84
C LEU A 789 41.79 -95.10 25.78
N HIS A 790 42.67 -96.08 25.63
CA HIS A 790 42.31 -97.49 25.68
C HIS A 790 43.03 -98.13 26.89
N PRO A 791 42.50 -97.96 28.11
CA PRO A 791 43.11 -98.51 29.31
C PRO A 791 42.96 -100.04 29.33
N GLU A 792 44.08 -100.74 29.46
CA GLU A 792 44.16 -102.20 29.53
C GLU A 792 44.70 -102.65 30.89
N GLU A 793 44.39 -103.89 31.30
CA GLU A 793 44.93 -104.48 32.53
C GLU A 793 46.29 -105.15 32.21
N ILE A 794 47.39 -104.49 32.59
CA ILE A 794 48.75 -104.97 32.33
C ILE A 794 49.40 -105.54 33.60
N ASN A 795 50.30 -106.53 33.44
CA ASN A 795 51.29 -106.81 34.48
C ASN A 795 52.41 -105.77 34.37
N LEU A 796 52.51 -104.87 35.35
CA LEU A 796 53.43 -103.74 35.33
C LEU A 796 54.90 -104.18 35.40
N GLU A 797 55.19 -105.32 36.04
CA GLU A 797 56.54 -105.84 36.20
C GLU A 797 57.06 -106.45 34.89
N ASP A 798 56.31 -107.39 34.30
CA ASP A 798 56.61 -107.97 32.97
C ASP A 798 56.75 -106.86 31.91
N PHE A 799 55.83 -105.90 31.90
CA PHE A 799 55.78 -104.80 30.96
C PHE A 799 56.99 -103.84 31.09
N CYS A 800 57.37 -103.47 32.31
CA CYS A 800 58.60 -102.70 32.53
C CYS A 800 59.83 -103.48 32.07
N GLN A 801 59.90 -104.79 32.37
CA GLN A 801 61.05 -105.63 32.07
C GLN A 801 61.21 -105.88 30.57
N GLU A 802 60.13 -106.04 29.82
CA GLU A 802 60.13 -106.10 28.35
C GLU A 802 60.75 -104.83 27.72
N ILE A 803 60.37 -103.64 28.21
CA ILE A 803 60.88 -102.35 27.73
C ILE A 803 62.35 -102.16 28.13
N ILE A 804 62.77 -102.66 29.31
CA ILE A 804 64.17 -102.64 29.74
C ILE A 804 65.06 -103.50 28.83
N GLU A 805 64.64 -104.70 28.44
CA GLU A 805 65.40 -105.52 27.49
C GLU A 805 65.48 -104.86 26.10
N GLN A 806 64.39 -104.25 25.64
CA GLN A 806 64.39 -103.45 24.39
C GLN A 806 65.35 -102.26 24.47
N ALA A 807 65.42 -101.57 25.62
CA ALA A 807 66.33 -100.44 25.84
C ALA A 807 67.81 -100.89 25.91
N LYS A 808 68.12 -102.03 26.55
CA LYS A 808 69.48 -102.60 26.62
C LYS A 808 70.07 -102.89 25.24
N LEU A 809 69.26 -103.37 24.30
CA LEU A 809 69.67 -103.63 22.91
C LEU A 809 70.11 -102.36 22.18
N ILE A 810 69.51 -101.20 22.48
CA ILE A 810 69.89 -99.90 21.90
C ILE A 810 71.25 -99.43 22.46
N GLY A 811 71.53 -99.71 23.74
CA GLY A 811 72.77 -99.34 24.44
C GLY A 811 73.96 -100.32 24.25
N ASN A 812 73.98 -101.12 23.17
CA ASN A 812 74.97 -102.19 22.93
C ASN A 812 75.14 -103.17 24.12
N GLY A 813 74.14 -103.31 24.99
CA GLY A 813 74.18 -104.16 26.19
C GLY A 813 75.15 -103.73 27.29
N ARG A 814 75.71 -102.50 27.25
CA ARG A 814 76.81 -102.09 28.17
C ARG A 814 76.38 -101.42 29.48
N HIS A 815 75.12 -101.01 29.62
CA HIS A 815 74.64 -100.29 30.81
C HIS A 815 73.85 -101.23 31.74
N GLN A 816 74.05 -101.13 33.05
CA GLN A 816 73.29 -101.92 34.02
C GLN A 816 72.05 -101.14 34.47
N VAL A 817 70.90 -101.47 33.87
CA VAL A 817 69.60 -100.98 34.35
C VAL A 817 69.20 -101.79 35.58
N ARG A 818 69.11 -101.13 36.74
CA ARG A 818 68.63 -101.71 38.00
C ARG A 818 67.17 -101.35 38.19
N PHE A 819 66.29 -102.35 38.07
CA PHE A 819 64.85 -102.19 38.25
C PHE A 819 64.45 -102.54 39.68
N ASN A 820 63.65 -101.69 40.33
CA ASN A 820 63.12 -101.92 41.67
C ASN A 820 61.60 -101.72 41.69
N ASN A 821 60.84 -102.74 42.05
CA ASN A 821 59.41 -102.64 42.34
C ASN A 821 59.19 -102.48 43.86
N ILE A 822 58.59 -101.36 44.30
CA ILE A 822 58.42 -101.02 45.72
C ILE A 822 56.93 -100.78 46.03
N ASN A 823 56.30 -101.75 46.69
CA ASN A 823 54.93 -101.70 47.19
C ASN A 823 53.86 -101.36 46.13
N LEU A 824 53.98 -101.91 44.92
CA LEU A 824 52.94 -101.84 43.87
C LEU A 824 52.31 -103.22 43.63
N PRO A 825 50.98 -103.32 43.48
CA PRO A 825 50.35 -104.54 42.97
C PRO A 825 50.84 -104.84 41.55
N SER A 826 51.04 -106.12 41.24
CA SER A 826 51.59 -106.56 39.95
C SER A 826 50.71 -106.18 38.75
N ARG A 827 49.40 -106.03 38.93
CA ARG A 827 48.45 -105.65 37.87
C ARG A 827 47.90 -104.25 38.05
N LEU A 828 47.73 -103.54 36.93
CA LEU A 828 47.29 -102.15 36.92
C LEU A 828 46.51 -101.83 35.64
N THR A 829 45.45 -101.02 35.77
CA THR A 829 44.65 -100.56 34.62
C THR A 829 45.15 -99.20 34.13
N ILE A 830 45.72 -99.15 32.93
CA ILE A 830 46.31 -97.94 32.32
C ILE A 830 46.43 -98.12 30.80
N ASP A 831 46.50 -97.04 30.03
CA ASP A 831 46.77 -97.14 28.58
C ASP A 831 48.23 -97.60 28.34
N PRO A 832 48.44 -98.80 27.76
CA PRO A 832 49.77 -99.38 27.62
C PRO A 832 50.62 -98.64 26.59
N LYS A 833 50.00 -97.93 25.64
CA LYS A 833 50.73 -97.21 24.59
C LYS A 833 51.40 -95.95 25.15
N PHE A 834 50.66 -95.14 25.90
CA PHE A 834 51.22 -93.94 26.53
C PHE A 834 52.23 -94.31 27.64
N LEU A 835 51.95 -95.34 28.46
CA LEU A 835 52.91 -95.78 29.48
C LEU A 835 54.22 -96.29 28.85
N ARG A 836 54.13 -97.09 27.77
CA ARG A 836 55.32 -97.57 27.03
C ARG A 836 56.13 -96.40 26.47
N GLN A 837 55.46 -95.40 25.90
CA GLN A 837 56.13 -94.22 25.36
C GLN A 837 56.89 -93.43 26.44
N ILE A 838 56.32 -93.29 27.65
CA ILE A 838 56.99 -92.62 28.78
C ILE A 838 58.24 -93.40 29.19
N ILE A 839 58.10 -94.71 29.49
CA ILE A 839 59.20 -95.54 30.01
C ILE A 839 60.32 -95.68 28.96
N ALA A 840 59.98 -95.94 27.70
CA ALA A 840 60.96 -96.14 26.63
C ALA A 840 61.78 -94.86 26.35
N ASN A 841 61.15 -93.67 26.33
CA ASN A 841 61.88 -92.42 26.10
C ASN A 841 62.76 -92.04 27.32
N LEU A 842 62.29 -92.29 28.55
CA LEU A 842 63.09 -92.01 29.75
C LEU A 842 64.30 -92.94 29.87
N LEU A 843 64.13 -94.25 29.63
CA LEU A 843 65.25 -95.20 29.56
C LEU A 843 66.21 -94.88 28.40
N SER A 844 65.68 -94.56 27.22
CA SER A 844 66.50 -94.17 26.06
C SER A 844 67.36 -92.94 26.35
N ASN A 845 66.79 -91.89 26.96
CA ASN A 845 67.54 -90.71 27.39
C ASN A 845 68.60 -91.06 28.46
N ALA A 846 68.21 -91.79 29.50
CA ALA A 846 69.12 -92.18 30.60
C ALA A 846 70.33 -92.99 30.10
N ILE A 847 70.14 -93.93 29.18
CA ILE A 847 71.21 -94.70 28.54
C ILE A 847 72.09 -93.79 27.68
N LYS A 848 71.45 -93.00 26.81
CA LYS A 848 72.10 -92.20 25.76
C LYS A 848 72.96 -91.05 26.29
N TYR A 849 72.60 -90.46 27.44
CA TYR A 849 73.34 -89.35 28.05
C TYR A 849 74.28 -89.80 29.18
N SER A 850 74.32 -91.09 29.51
CA SER A 850 75.25 -91.67 30.49
C SER A 850 76.57 -92.15 29.87
N PRO A 851 77.69 -92.13 30.62
CA PRO A 851 78.90 -92.86 30.26
C PRO A 851 78.66 -94.37 30.09
N ASN A 852 79.46 -95.02 29.24
CA ASN A 852 79.46 -96.49 29.12
C ASN A 852 79.67 -97.15 30.50
N ASN A 853 79.01 -98.29 30.73
CA ASN A 853 79.05 -99.04 32.00
C ASN A 853 78.49 -98.28 33.22
N SER A 854 77.61 -97.29 33.00
CA SER A 854 76.86 -96.66 34.08
C SER A 854 75.81 -97.61 34.68
N ASP A 855 75.57 -97.44 35.99
CA ASP A 855 74.33 -97.85 36.64
C ASP A 855 73.22 -96.86 36.28
N ILE A 856 72.05 -97.37 35.89
CA ILE A 856 70.82 -96.58 35.70
C ILE A 856 69.76 -97.18 36.62
N ASN A 857 69.25 -96.39 37.56
CA ASN A 857 68.20 -96.84 38.47
C ASN A 857 66.84 -96.51 37.86
N PHE A 858 65.97 -97.51 37.76
CA PHE A 858 64.55 -97.33 37.45
C PHE A 858 63.73 -97.96 38.59
N THR A 859 63.10 -97.11 39.40
CA THR A 859 62.27 -97.52 40.53
C THR A 859 60.81 -97.20 40.23
N ILE A 860 59.92 -98.17 40.46
CA ILE A 860 58.48 -97.94 40.50
C ILE A 860 57.99 -98.03 41.95
N SER A 861 57.14 -97.09 42.36
CA SER A 861 56.62 -97.03 43.73
C SER A 861 55.22 -96.44 43.80
N GLN A 862 54.46 -96.79 44.83
CA GLN A 862 53.15 -96.16 45.11
C GLN A 862 53.32 -94.91 45.96
N THR A 863 52.67 -93.79 45.60
CA THR A 863 52.65 -92.59 46.45
C THR A 863 51.74 -92.78 47.67
N LYS A 864 52.08 -92.13 48.78
CA LYS A 864 51.23 -92.03 50.00
C LYS A 864 50.13 -90.97 49.87
N GLU A 865 49.69 -90.68 48.65
CA GLU A 865 48.59 -89.75 48.36
C GLU A 865 47.26 -90.53 48.30
N HIS A 866 46.13 -89.86 48.54
CA HIS A 866 44.80 -90.44 48.30
C HIS A 866 44.07 -89.63 47.21
N PRO A 867 43.62 -90.25 46.10
CA PRO A 867 43.91 -91.64 45.69
C PRO A 867 45.42 -91.86 45.42
N PRO A 868 45.91 -93.10 45.56
CA PRO A 868 47.32 -93.44 45.31
C PRO A 868 47.68 -93.24 43.84
N LYS A 869 48.95 -92.93 43.58
CA LYS A 869 49.52 -92.71 42.24
C LYS A 869 50.73 -93.60 42.02
N LEU A 870 50.94 -94.03 40.78
CA LEU A 870 52.16 -94.69 40.34
C LEU A 870 53.26 -93.64 40.17
N LEU A 871 54.33 -93.74 40.95
CA LEU A 871 55.55 -92.95 40.81
C LEU A 871 56.62 -93.78 40.09
N LEU A 872 56.97 -93.37 38.88
CA LEU A 872 58.14 -93.82 38.14
C LEU A 872 59.30 -92.87 38.46
N GLU A 873 60.41 -93.39 38.98
CA GLU A 873 61.65 -92.64 39.23
C GLU A 873 62.78 -93.23 38.39
N PHE A 874 63.29 -92.44 37.44
CA PHE A 874 64.46 -92.76 36.64
C PHE A 874 65.63 -91.89 37.10
N GLN A 875 66.77 -92.50 37.41
CA GLN A 875 67.99 -91.79 37.78
C GLN A 875 69.16 -92.32 36.96
N ASP A 876 69.84 -91.41 36.27
CA ASP A 876 71.07 -91.65 35.52
C ASP A 876 72.29 -91.00 36.19
N ARG A 877 73.47 -91.23 35.59
CA ARG A 877 74.75 -90.58 35.96
C ARG A 877 75.37 -89.91 34.73
N GLY A 878 74.54 -89.22 33.96
CA GLY A 878 74.91 -88.60 32.70
C GLY A 878 75.45 -87.18 32.81
N ILE A 879 75.54 -86.51 31.66
CA ILE A 879 75.99 -85.12 31.55
C ILE A 879 75.10 -84.11 32.30
N GLY A 880 73.91 -84.52 32.74
CA GLY A 880 72.92 -83.65 33.36
C GLY A 880 72.36 -82.57 32.41
N ILE A 881 71.50 -81.70 32.94
CA ILE A 881 70.82 -80.65 32.19
C ILE A 881 71.12 -79.29 32.86
N PRO A 882 71.68 -78.30 32.14
CA PRO A 882 71.98 -76.98 32.69
C PRO A 882 70.72 -76.25 33.17
N ILE A 883 70.83 -75.50 34.28
CA ILE A 883 69.72 -74.72 34.87
C ILE A 883 68.91 -73.89 33.85
N PRO A 884 69.50 -73.11 32.91
CA PRO A 884 68.73 -72.32 31.93
C PRO A 884 67.94 -73.15 30.91
N ASP A 885 68.21 -74.45 30.81
CA ASP A 885 67.60 -75.38 29.86
C ASP A 885 66.56 -76.29 30.53
N GLN A 886 66.61 -76.50 31.85
CA GLN A 886 65.74 -77.44 32.57
C GLN A 886 64.23 -77.14 32.42
N ALA A 887 63.84 -75.89 32.22
CA ALA A 887 62.45 -75.53 31.91
C ALA A 887 62.09 -75.78 30.43
N LYS A 888 63.07 -75.64 29.53
CA LYS A 888 62.88 -75.63 28.07
C LYS A 888 63.02 -77.00 27.41
N VAL A 889 63.63 -77.99 28.07
CA VAL A 889 63.70 -79.37 27.54
C VAL A 889 62.33 -80.00 27.25
N PHE A 890 61.24 -79.44 27.78
CA PHE A 890 59.87 -79.86 27.47
C PHE A 890 59.25 -79.16 26.23
N GLU A 891 59.94 -78.17 25.63
CA GLU A 891 59.51 -77.52 24.38
C GLU A 891 59.76 -78.41 23.16
N HIS A 892 58.89 -78.29 22.14
CA HIS A 892 59.05 -79.02 20.88
C HIS A 892 60.34 -78.65 20.12
N PHE A 893 61.12 -79.67 19.77
CA PHE A 893 62.43 -79.60 19.09
C PHE A 893 63.54 -78.93 19.92
N TYR A 894 63.39 -78.83 21.25
CA TYR A 894 64.43 -78.25 22.10
C TYR A 894 65.52 -79.26 22.47
N ARG A 895 66.76 -78.78 22.57
CA ARG A 895 67.93 -79.56 23.02
C ARG A 895 68.79 -78.68 23.93
N ALA A 896 69.18 -79.22 25.08
CA ALA A 896 70.06 -78.53 26.02
C ALA A 896 71.46 -78.29 25.41
N HIS A 897 72.11 -77.20 25.80
CA HIS A 897 73.32 -76.69 25.14
C HIS A 897 74.55 -77.59 25.36
N ASN A 898 74.59 -78.36 26.44
CA ASN A 898 75.68 -79.27 26.77
C ASN A 898 75.66 -80.60 25.99
N VAL A 899 74.59 -80.90 25.26
CA VAL A 899 74.37 -82.21 24.59
C VAL A 899 75.32 -82.45 23.39
N GLY A 900 75.88 -81.39 22.81
CA GLY A 900 76.91 -81.49 21.75
C GLY A 900 76.52 -82.41 20.57
N MET A 901 77.43 -83.31 20.19
CA MET A 901 77.25 -84.23 19.07
C MET A 901 76.30 -85.41 19.33
N ILE A 902 75.66 -85.50 20.51
CA ILE A 902 74.77 -86.63 20.83
C ILE A 902 73.44 -86.50 20.05
N VAL A 903 73.35 -87.22 18.93
CA VAL A 903 72.26 -87.16 17.93
C VAL A 903 70.88 -87.37 18.55
N GLY A 904 69.90 -86.51 18.25
CA GLY A 904 68.50 -86.69 18.67
C GLY A 904 67.57 -85.56 18.21
N THR A 905 66.26 -85.83 18.19
CA THR A 905 65.20 -84.97 17.59
C THR A 905 64.77 -83.77 18.43
N GLY A 906 65.05 -83.77 19.74
CA GLY A 906 64.53 -82.76 20.66
C GLY A 906 63.01 -82.86 20.93
N LEU A 907 62.35 -83.96 20.51
CA LEU A 907 60.93 -84.18 20.77
C LEU A 907 60.65 -85.10 21.96
N GLY A 908 61.55 -86.03 22.29
CA GLY A 908 61.33 -87.08 23.30
C GLY A 908 60.79 -86.58 24.66
N MET A 909 61.35 -85.50 25.20
CA MET A 909 60.91 -84.91 26.47
C MET A 909 59.55 -84.20 26.38
N ALA A 910 59.23 -83.55 25.26
CA ALA A 910 57.90 -83.01 24.99
C ALA A 910 56.85 -84.13 24.84
N ILE A 911 57.20 -85.24 24.19
CA ILE A 911 56.32 -86.41 24.06
C ILE A 911 56.07 -87.06 25.43
N ILE A 912 57.10 -87.18 26.28
CA ILE A 912 56.92 -87.63 27.67
C ILE A 912 55.94 -86.71 28.39
N LYS A 913 56.14 -85.39 28.33
CA LYS A 913 55.24 -84.40 28.96
C LYS A 913 53.79 -84.53 28.45
N ASN A 914 53.57 -84.56 27.15
CA ASN A 914 52.23 -84.69 26.56
C ASN A 914 51.57 -86.05 26.91
N SER A 915 52.35 -87.13 26.99
CA SER A 915 51.86 -88.46 27.37
C SER A 915 51.48 -88.52 28.87
N VAL A 916 52.27 -87.88 29.73
CA VAL A 916 51.97 -87.76 31.16
C VAL A 916 50.72 -86.91 31.39
N ASP A 917 50.57 -85.81 30.66
CA ASP A 917 49.42 -84.92 30.78
C ASP A 917 48.13 -85.56 30.24
N ILE A 918 48.19 -86.33 29.15
CA ILE A 918 47.08 -87.17 28.65
C ILE A 918 46.62 -88.19 29.70
N LEU A 919 47.57 -88.79 30.42
CA LEU A 919 47.28 -89.72 31.51
C LEU A 919 46.87 -89.01 32.82
N GLY A 920 46.72 -87.68 32.84
CA GLY A 920 46.35 -86.92 34.04
C GLY A 920 47.41 -86.88 35.14
N GLY A 921 48.68 -87.11 34.77
CA GLY A 921 49.82 -87.19 35.68
C GLY A 921 50.56 -85.87 35.90
N THR A 922 51.71 -85.96 36.56
CA THR A 922 52.69 -84.86 36.67
C THR A 922 54.12 -85.38 36.51
N ILE A 923 54.97 -84.59 35.87
CA ILE A 923 56.40 -84.86 35.71
C ILE A 923 57.22 -83.80 36.45
N GLN A 924 58.28 -84.24 37.12
CA GLN A 924 59.26 -83.42 37.81
C GLN A 924 60.67 -83.81 37.34
N LEU A 925 61.50 -82.80 37.13
CA LEU A 925 62.90 -82.94 36.71
C LEU A 925 63.81 -82.45 37.84
N SER A 926 64.92 -83.13 38.08
CA SER A 926 65.96 -82.69 39.00
C SER A 926 67.30 -83.16 38.46
N SER A 927 68.17 -82.22 38.08
CA SER A 927 69.45 -82.53 37.44
C SER A 927 70.54 -81.55 37.85
N VAL A 928 71.77 -82.06 37.92
CA VAL A 928 72.98 -81.29 38.14
C VAL A 928 73.97 -81.66 37.05
N GLU A 929 74.59 -80.65 36.44
CA GLU A 929 75.46 -80.82 35.28
C GLU A 929 76.72 -81.63 35.65
N ASN A 930 77.01 -82.68 34.88
CA ASN A 930 78.03 -83.72 35.10
C ASN A 930 77.80 -84.66 36.30
N GLU A 931 76.70 -84.54 37.06
CA GLU A 931 76.33 -85.52 38.11
C GLU A 931 75.23 -86.48 37.63
N GLY A 932 74.26 -85.98 36.85
CA GLY A 932 73.21 -86.77 36.22
C GLY A 932 71.82 -86.13 36.23
N THR A 933 70.83 -86.91 35.78
CA THR A 933 69.42 -86.53 35.73
C THR A 933 68.58 -87.50 36.57
N THR A 934 67.67 -86.96 37.36
CA THR A 934 66.57 -87.70 37.99
C THR A 934 65.25 -87.17 37.42
N VAL A 935 64.40 -88.07 36.90
CA VAL A 935 63.07 -87.76 36.41
C VAL A 935 62.03 -88.52 37.22
N LYS A 936 61.02 -87.81 37.72
CA LYS A 936 59.92 -88.35 38.53
C LYS A 936 58.60 -88.13 37.81
N VAL A 937 57.90 -89.21 37.47
CA VAL A 937 56.60 -89.18 36.82
C VAL A 937 55.56 -89.80 37.76
N LYS A 938 54.57 -89.01 38.18
CA LYS A 938 53.39 -89.48 38.91
C LYS A 938 52.24 -89.66 37.94
N LEU A 939 51.62 -90.84 37.90
CA LEU A 939 50.42 -91.14 37.10
C LEU A 939 49.27 -91.53 38.03
N PRO A 940 48.03 -91.03 37.82
CA PRO A 940 46.86 -91.56 38.51
C PRO A 940 46.62 -93.00 38.07
N ILE A 941 46.15 -93.84 38.99
CA ILE A 941 45.95 -95.27 38.74
C ILE A 941 44.60 -95.73 39.26
N SER A 942 43.86 -96.47 38.45
CA SER A 942 42.67 -97.19 38.88
C SER A 942 43.08 -98.56 39.39
N LEU A 943 43.21 -98.66 40.71
CA LEU A 943 43.22 -99.94 41.41
C LEU A 943 41.77 -100.40 41.60
N LYS A 944 41.49 -101.67 41.32
CA LYS A 944 40.35 -102.35 41.94
C LYS A 944 40.77 -102.82 43.33
N GLU A 945 39.81 -102.83 44.26
CA GLU A 945 39.90 -103.56 45.53
C GLU A 945 39.81 -105.07 45.29
#